data_AF-A0A8H5KVI8-F1
#
_entry.id   AF-A0A8H5KVI8-F1
#
_cell.length_a   1.000
_cell.length_b   1.000
_cell.length_c   1.000
_cell.angle_alpha   90.00
_cell.angle_beta   90.00
_cell.angle_gamma   90.00
#
_symmetry.space_group_name_H-M   'P 1'
#
loop_
_entity.id
_entity.type
_entity.pdbx_description
1 polymer ?
#
loop_
_entity_poly.entity_id
_entity_poly.type
_entity_poly.pdbx_seq_one_letter_code
_entity_poly.pdbx_strand_id
1 'polypeptide(L)'
;MWLEILAIVLQPEGLQRLVIVHPGTACSTFNFRRVFQPDVEPGQFLRTYEQWLKVVRDYWSRSDHPSGVDLTTFVFEVHPVMTVPCAMALLATIQTAVETAPGNVRVLTVSSTDIDRAFVRLVEHYGFESPQLFTHINSASSETEPDDVRTIYCASKAELNRRAIERIGSLQGKQIIIDTHPCYLAKILDLDDSWKHVSMVSSDLQLIWDALDGVLDDNVVLHVLPGHYSPLPLSGYDHVHVIAESDPMTYETDTTTSQLTVSLRQWSIQERKEVREHVQRFGTKSLSVAFYVDRPKREDVNLEWWEDGPVLRRQNVWSRSLGAFIASVASLGSKVDAAAVAQCFVPEGMNTLYQTMVKRLHTQGIINLGQDGHLAMNLEGHELTAFFTVLPLVSYDHRLAYLIAQQSEPEDDVALQVKIQLAAVMTVGGLSLFNFDESLGGPEPADTLEAVIQACTGYGASLSDQGSMWLALGLWNRVGKDSMNFSQIPESDSITISGTSVRVKWSSCVTVHELWKSISSALVANGIDTVRRDLTTETQVLSHGDSRGIETHLVKAYLSQLVAHYYDGLEFLDVSSRRRINGFVSEAGLTLEFDNVLADYGPAFGIYHHLVRVDGEVVFKDWTRVSSGAVDNWMEENPDRSGEYDAIIRRRDTDETLPRPNYDEYN
;
A
#
# COMPACT_ATOMS: atom_id res chain seq x y z
N MET A 1 16.00 2.59 -25.76
CA MET A 1 15.38 1.52 -24.94
C MET A 1 14.13 0.90 -25.56
N TRP A 2 12.88 1.35 -25.33
CA TRP A 2 11.68 0.64 -25.85
C TRP A 2 11.65 0.44 -27.37
N LEU A 3 12.03 1.46 -28.15
CA LEU A 3 12.19 1.33 -29.61
C LEU A 3 13.24 0.29 -30.01
N GLU A 4 14.31 0.14 -29.24
CA GLU A 4 15.38 -0.82 -29.51
C GLU A 4 15.01 -2.22 -29.03
N ILE A 5 14.37 -2.35 -27.86
CA ILE A 5 13.79 -3.61 -27.36
C ILE A 5 12.79 -4.12 -28.39
N LEU A 6 11.86 -3.28 -28.85
CA LEU A 6 10.91 -3.65 -29.88
C LEU A 6 11.61 -3.92 -31.23
N ALA A 7 12.64 -3.16 -31.60
CA ALA A 7 13.39 -3.42 -32.83
C ALA A 7 14.20 -4.73 -32.79
N ILE A 8 14.62 -5.21 -31.61
CA ILE A 8 15.29 -6.51 -31.41
C ILE A 8 14.27 -7.65 -31.33
N VAL A 9 13.13 -7.41 -30.68
CA VAL A 9 12.08 -8.40 -30.41
C VAL A 9 11.17 -8.65 -31.62
N LEU A 10 10.88 -7.62 -32.41
CA LEU A 10 9.98 -7.68 -33.57
C LEU A 10 10.69 -8.14 -34.86
N GLN A 11 11.96 -8.53 -34.82
CA GLN A 11 12.70 -9.04 -35.98
C GLN A 11 12.30 -10.42 -36.54
N PRO A 12 11.44 -11.28 -35.94
CA PRO A 12 11.07 -12.52 -36.63
C PRO A 12 10.12 -12.20 -37.79
N GLU A 13 10.47 -12.65 -38.99
CA GLU A 13 9.50 -12.86 -40.06
C GLU A 13 8.32 -13.69 -39.50
N GLY A 14 7.08 -13.20 -39.64
CA GLY A 14 5.86 -13.94 -39.27
C GLY A 14 5.16 -13.53 -37.96
N LEU A 15 5.49 -12.38 -37.35
CA LEU A 15 4.75 -11.85 -36.20
C LEU A 15 3.32 -11.43 -36.58
N GLN A 16 2.31 -12.15 -36.08
CA GLN A 16 0.90 -11.92 -36.44
C GLN A 16 0.13 -11.14 -35.37
N ARG A 17 0.49 -11.27 -34.08
CA ARG A 17 -0.11 -10.53 -32.95
C ARG A 17 0.92 -10.10 -31.91
N LEU A 18 0.79 -8.85 -31.44
CA LEU A 18 1.57 -8.26 -30.33
C LEU A 18 0.61 -7.85 -29.21
N VAL A 19 0.89 -8.19 -27.97
CA VAL A 19 0.13 -7.69 -26.81
C VAL A 19 1.11 -7.08 -25.82
N ILE A 20 0.91 -5.82 -25.48
CA ILE A 20 1.72 -5.09 -24.51
C ILE A 20 0.87 -4.87 -23.27
N VAL A 21 1.30 -5.46 -22.17
CA VAL A 21 0.65 -5.37 -20.87
C VAL A 21 1.47 -4.46 -19.97
N HIS A 22 0.85 -3.42 -19.41
CA HIS A 22 1.56 -2.35 -18.72
C HIS A 22 0.75 -1.78 -17.54
N PRO A 23 1.35 -0.99 -16.63
CA PRO A 23 0.69 -0.56 -15.39
C PRO A 23 -0.42 0.49 -15.59
N GLY A 24 -0.60 1.03 -16.78
CA GLY A 24 -1.60 2.08 -17.02
C GLY A 24 -1.25 3.43 -16.40
N THR A 25 -0.04 3.60 -15.86
CA THR A 25 0.42 4.92 -15.41
C THR A 25 0.44 5.87 -16.59
N ALA A 26 0.17 7.14 -16.33
CA ALA A 26 0.14 8.16 -17.36
C ALA A 26 1.49 8.26 -18.10
N CYS A 27 2.60 8.13 -17.35
CA CYS A 27 3.95 8.01 -17.92
C CYS A 27 4.11 6.80 -18.85
N SER A 28 3.76 5.58 -18.41
CA SER A 28 3.88 4.36 -19.22
C SER A 28 3.02 4.43 -20.49
N THR A 29 1.75 4.82 -20.35
CA THR A 29 0.80 4.96 -21.48
C THR A 29 1.31 5.94 -22.54
N PHE A 30 1.85 7.08 -22.09
CA PHE A 30 2.40 8.09 -22.97
C PHE A 30 3.69 7.63 -23.65
N ASN A 31 4.59 6.94 -22.93
CA ASN A 31 5.82 6.38 -23.49
C ASN A 31 5.53 5.43 -24.65
N PHE A 32 4.56 4.52 -24.48
CA PHE A 32 4.16 3.63 -25.57
C PHE A 32 3.58 4.41 -26.76
N ARG A 33 2.73 5.43 -26.53
CA ARG A 33 2.20 6.29 -27.61
C ARG A 33 3.26 7.07 -28.37
N ARG A 34 4.41 7.39 -27.78
CA ARG A 34 5.52 8.07 -28.46
C ARG A 34 6.39 7.09 -29.27
N VAL A 35 6.51 5.85 -28.78
CA VAL A 35 7.26 4.77 -29.43
C VAL A 35 6.53 4.25 -30.67
N PHE A 36 5.21 4.09 -30.59
CA PHE A 36 4.37 3.73 -31.73
C PHE A 36 3.91 5.02 -32.42
N GLN A 37 4.43 5.31 -33.63
CA GLN A 37 4.06 6.48 -34.43
C GLN A 37 2.53 6.70 -34.52
N PRO A 38 2.06 7.94 -34.74
CA PRO A 38 0.63 8.31 -34.67
C PRO A 38 -0.32 7.52 -35.60
N ASP A 39 0.22 6.82 -36.60
CA ASP A 39 -0.55 6.06 -37.60
C ASP A 39 -0.91 4.61 -37.19
N VAL A 40 -0.45 4.14 -36.03
CA VAL A 40 -0.84 2.84 -35.47
C VAL A 40 -1.83 3.06 -34.34
N GLU A 41 -3.10 2.63 -34.48
CA GLU A 41 -4.08 2.70 -33.40
C GLU A 41 -3.58 1.94 -32.15
N PRO A 42 -3.16 2.63 -31.08
CA PRO A 42 -2.51 1.97 -29.93
C PRO A 42 -3.44 0.99 -29.20
N GLY A 43 -4.76 1.21 -29.33
CA GLY A 43 -5.81 0.41 -28.69
C GLY A 43 -5.89 -1.04 -29.17
N GLN A 44 -5.23 -1.43 -30.28
CA GLN A 44 -5.28 -2.82 -30.74
C GLN A 44 -4.34 -3.75 -29.97
N PHE A 45 -3.20 -3.24 -29.47
CA PHE A 45 -2.14 -4.08 -28.87
C PHE A 45 -1.79 -3.70 -27.42
N LEU A 46 -2.10 -2.48 -26.96
CA LEU A 46 -1.78 -2.01 -25.61
C LEU A 46 -2.92 -2.30 -24.63
N ARG A 47 -2.60 -2.86 -23.46
CA ARG A 47 -3.56 -3.17 -22.38
C ARG A 47 -2.98 -2.79 -21.03
N THR A 48 -3.73 -2.04 -20.22
CA THR A 48 -3.39 -1.91 -18.80
C THR A 48 -3.54 -3.27 -18.10
N TYR A 49 -2.95 -3.46 -16.91
CA TYR A 49 -3.15 -4.68 -16.12
C TYR A 49 -4.63 -5.02 -15.93
N GLU A 50 -5.46 -4.04 -15.60
CA GLU A 50 -6.90 -4.22 -15.39
C GLU A 50 -7.63 -4.60 -16.68
N GLN A 51 -7.33 -3.93 -17.78
CA GLN A 51 -7.90 -4.25 -19.08
C GLN A 51 -7.50 -5.67 -19.52
N TRP A 52 -6.24 -6.05 -19.29
CA TRP A 52 -5.76 -7.39 -19.61
C TRP A 52 -6.45 -8.46 -18.76
N LEU A 53 -6.55 -8.24 -17.44
CA LEU A 53 -7.26 -9.15 -16.54
C LEU A 53 -8.73 -9.32 -16.94
N LYS A 54 -9.40 -8.24 -17.37
CA LYS A 54 -10.77 -8.33 -17.89
C LYS A 54 -10.84 -9.22 -19.15
N VAL A 55 -9.94 -9.01 -20.11
CA VAL A 55 -9.86 -9.82 -21.33
C VAL A 55 -9.63 -11.30 -21.01
N VAL A 56 -8.70 -11.61 -20.09
CA VAL A 56 -8.42 -13.00 -19.72
C VAL A 56 -9.58 -13.63 -18.95
N ARG A 57 -10.28 -12.91 -18.07
CA ARG A 57 -11.49 -13.41 -17.41
C ARG A 57 -12.61 -13.71 -18.41
N ASP A 58 -12.80 -12.83 -19.39
CA ASP A 58 -13.78 -13.03 -20.47
C ASP A 58 -13.40 -14.23 -21.36
N TYR A 59 -12.10 -14.45 -21.57
CA TYR A 59 -11.58 -15.63 -22.27
C TYR A 59 -11.85 -16.91 -21.47
N TRP A 60 -11.49 -16.91 -20.18
CA TRP A 60 -11.66 -18.03 -19.26
C TRP A 60 -13.11 -18.36 -18.92
N SER A 61 -14.07 -17.47 -19.18
CA SER A 61 -15.50 -17.74 -18.99
C SER A 61 -16.16 -18.38 -20.22
N ARG A 62 -15.51 -18.35 -21.39
CA ARG A 62 -15.97 -18.99 -22.61
C ARG A 62 -15.55 -20.46 -22.61
N SER A 63 -16.50 -21.37 -22.86
CA SER A 63 -16.25 -22.81 -22.95
C SER A 63 -15.52 -23.22 -24.23
N ASP A 64 -15.46 -22.33 -25.22
CA ASP A 64 -14.77 -22.57 -26.50
C ASP A 64 -13.37 -21.96 -26.46
N HIS A 65 -12.35 -22.82 -26.46
CA HIS A 65 -10.99 -22.38 -26.78
C HIS A 65 -10.97 -21.94 -28.25
N PRO A 66 -10.67 -20.66 -28.57
CA PRO A 66 -10.55 -20.24 -29.95
C PRO A 66 -9.44 -21.06 -30.63
N SER A 67 -9.85 -21.90 -31.56
CA SER A 67 -8.99 -22.60 -32.50
C SER A 67 -8.45 -21.57 -33.50
N GLY A 68 -7.32 -20.96 -33.17
CA GLY A 68 -6.64 -19.99 -34.02
C GLY A 68 -5.22 -19.76 -33.53
N VAL A 69 -4.29 -20.58 -34.04
CA VAL A 69 -2.88 -20.59 -33.67
C VAL A 69 -2.14 -19.57 -34.54
N ASP A 70 -2.15 -18.31 -34.12
CA ASP A 70 -1.33 -17.25 -34.70
C ASP A 70 -0.16 -16.94 -33.75
N LEU A 71 1.04 -16.69 -34.29
CA LEU A 71 2.22 -16.36 -33.47
C LEU A 71 1.96 -15.08 -32.67
N THR A 72 1.87 -15.21 -31.33
CA THR A 72 1.54 -14.11 -30.41
C THR A 72 2.73 -13.77 -29.52
N THR A 73 3.14 -12.50 -29.51
CA THR A 73 4.20 -12.01 -28.61
C THR A 73 3.58 -11.15 -27.51
N PHE A 74 3.78 -11.54 -26.26
CA PHE A 74 3.46 -10.76 -25.07
C PHE A 74 4.69 -9.99 -24.61
N VAL A 75 4.52 -8.69 -24.41
CA VAL A 75 5.50 -7.82 -23.76
C VAL A 75 4.87 -7.29 -22.48
N PHE A 76 5.43 -7.67 -21.34
CA PHE A 76 4.89 -7.36 -20.02
C PHE A 76 5.85 -6.41 -19.30
N GLU A 77 5.45 -5.16 -19.10
CA GLU A 77 6.17 -4.23 -18.23
C GLU A 77 5.89 -4.62 -16.78
N VAL A 78 6.93 -4.96 -16.01
CA VAL A 78 6.81 -5.33 -14.60
C VAL A 78 6.88 -4.07 -13.75
N HIS A 79 5.83 -3.79 -12.99
CA HIS A 79 5.85 -2.67 -12.06
C HIS A 79 6.89 -2.92 -10.96
N PRO A 80 7.80 -1.97 -10.65
CA PRO A 80 8.94 -2.26 -9.77
C PRO A 80 8.55 -2.68 -8.33
N VAL A 81 7.43 -2.19 -7.81
CA VAL A 81 6.86 -2.61 -6.52
C VAL A 81 5.97 -3.87 -6.57
N MET A 82 5.74 -4.46 -7.74
CA MET A 82 4.83 -5.59 -8.01
C MET A 82 3.51 -5.51 -7.22
N THR A 83 2.59 -4.68 -7.71
CA THR A 83 1.24 -4.55 -7.14
C THR A 83 0.41 -5.82 -7.40
N VAL A 84 -0.72 -5.98 -6.70
CA VAL A 84 -1.63 -7.11 -6.95
C VAL A 84 -2.10 -7.16 -8.42
N PRO A 85 -2.51 -6.05 -9.07
CA PRO A 85 -2.79 -6.05 -10.51
C PRO A 85 -1.62 -6.52 -11.38
N CYS A 86 -0.40 -6.09 -11.05
CA CYS A 86 0.80 -6.50 -11.77
C CYS A 86 1.01 -8.01 -11.66
N ALA A 87 0.97 -8.56 -10.45
CA ALA A 87 1.16 -9.99 -10.21
C ALA A 87 0.06 -10.84 -10.85
N MET A 88 -1.20 -10.44 -10.69
CA MET A 88 -2.34 -11.13 -11.31
C MET A 88 -2.28 -11.06 -12.85
N ALA A 89 -1.90 -9.91 -13.42
CA ALA A 89 -1.76 -9.77 -14.87
C ALA A 89 -0.58 -10.60 -15.41
N LEU A 90 0.52 -10.70 -14.67
CA LEU A 90 1.64 -11.58 -15.01
C LEU A 90 1.18 -13.05 -15.00
N LEU A 91 0.51 -13.49 -13.93
CA LEU A 91 -0.08 -14.82 -13.84
C LEU A 91 -1.00 -15.12 -15.02
N ALA A 92 -1.94 -14.21 -15.30
CA ALA A 92 -2.87 -14.34 -16.42
C ALA A 92 -2.13 -14.45 -17.76
N THR A 93 -1.09 -13.66 -17.98
CA THR A 93 -0.25 -13.71 -19.19
C THR A 93 0.42 -15.07 -19.35
N ILE A 94 1.05 -15.59 -18.29
CA ILE A 94 1.73 -16.89 -18.34
C ILE A 94 0.73 -18.01 -18.53
N GLN A 95 -0.33 -18.07 -17.73
CA GLN A 95 -1.37 -19.10 -17.85
C GLN A 95 -2.00 -19.11 -19.25
N THR A 96 -2.33 -17.94 -19.81
CA THR A 96 -2.80 -17.85 -21.20
C THR A 96 -1.75 -18.35 -22.19
N ALA A 97 -0.47 -18.01 -22.02
CA ALA A 97 0.60 -18.51 -22.89
C ALA A 97 0.73 -20.05 -22.83
N VAL A 98 0.59 -20.65 -21.65
CA VAL A 98 0.60 -22.11 -21.46
C VAL A 98 -0.59 -22.77 -22.15
N GLU A 99 -1.79 -22.17 -22.04
CA GLU A 99 -3.03 -22.71 -22.61
C GLU A 99 -3.09 -22.60 -24.15
N THR A 100 -2.46 -21.59 -24.76
CA THR A 100 -2.65 -21.23 -26.19
C THR A 100 -1.71 -21.98 -27.16
N ALA A 101 -1.36 -23.23 -26.84
CA ALA A 101 -0.42 -24.11 -27.54
C ALA A 101 1.08 -23.74 -27.37
N PRO A 102 1.88 -24.64 -26.74
CA PRO A 102 3.32 -24.43 -26.53
C PRO A 102 4.07 -24.44 -27.88
N GLY A 103 4.64 -23.29 -28.25
CA GLY A 103 5.47 -23.13 -29.46
C GLY A 103 5.16 -21.89 -30.30
N ASN A 104 3.96 -21.30 -30.16
CA ASN A 104 3.55 -20.12 -30.94
C ASN A 104 3.39 -18.85 -30.10
N VAL A 105 3.76 -18.90 -28.82
CA VAL A 105 3.69 -17.76 -27.90
C VAL A 105 5.09 -17.41 -27.41
N ARG A 106 5.44 -16.12 -27.45
CA ARG A 106 6.65 -15.59 -26.81
C ARG A 106 6.24 -14.64 -25.70
N VAL A 107 6.81 -14.78 -24.51
CA VAL A 107 6.58 -13.87 -23.40
C VAL A 107 7.90 -13.18 -23.05
N LEU A 108 7.85 -11.86 -23.00
CA LEU A 108 8.98 -11.00 -22.65
C LEU A 108 8.55 -10.14 -21.48
N THR A 109 9.32 -10.16 -20.40
CA THR A 109 9.15 -9.24 -19.28
C THR A 109 10.18 -8.12 -19.38
N VAL A 110 9.76 -6.89 -19.07
CA VAL A 110 10.63 -5.71 -19.03
C VAL A 110 10.55 -5.14 -17.62
N SER A 111 11.68 -5.05 -16.94
CA SER A 111 11.78 -4.52 -15.58
C SER A 111 12.92 -3.50 -15.50
N SER A 112 12.81 -2.54 -14.58
CA SER A 112 13.91 -1.64 -14.20
C SER A 112 14.88 -2.28 -13.19
N THR A 113 14.63 -3.52 -12.78
CA THR A 113 15.45 -4.29 -11.83
C THR A 113 15.87 -5.64 -12.42
N ASP A 114 16.82 -6.32 -11.78
CA ASP A 114 17.26 -7.68 -12.14
C ASP A 114 16.08 -8.66 -12.27
N ILE A 115 16.32 -9.82 -12.92
CA ILE A 115 15.33 -10.86 -13.23
C ILE A 115 14.28 -10.98 -12.13
N ASP A 116 13.02 -10.78 -12.53
CA ASP A 116 11.89 -10.99 -11.64
C ASP A 116 11.82 -12.48 -11.24
N ARG A 117 12.19 -12.79 -10.00
CA ARG A 117 12.18 -14.16 -9.49
C ARG A 117 10.78 -14.76 -9.48
N ALA A 118 9.73 -13.95 -9.39
CA ALA A 118 8.37 -14.46 -9.48
C ALA A 118 8.04 -14.93 -10.89
N PHE A 119 8.46 -14.18 -11.92
CA PHE A 119 8.34 -14.63 -13.31
C PHE A 119 9.09 -15.94 -13.55
N VAL A 120 10.36 -16.05 -13.12
CA VAL A 120 11.15 -17.27 -13.30
C VAL A 120 10.48 -18.47 -12.63
N ARG A 121 10.10 -18.34 -11.36
CA ARG A 121 9.47 -19.43 -10.61
C ARG A 121 8.12 -19.82 -11.18
N LEU A 122 7.36 -18.86 -11.69
CA LEU A 122 6.10 -19.15 -12.34
C LEU A 122 6.30 -19.94 -13.65
N VAL A 123 7.29 -19.57 -14.47
CA VAL A 123 7.65 -20.29 -15.70
C VAL A 123 8.13 -21.72 -15.38
N GLU A 124 8.98 -21.87 -14.37
CA GLU A 124 9.47 -23.17 -13.89
C GLU A 124 8.35 -24.04 -13.31
N HIS A 125 7.39 -23.44 -12.58
CA HIS A 125 6.22 -24.12 -12.04
C HIS A 125 5.39 -24.78 -13.15
N TYR A 126 5.25 -24.11 -14.30
CA TYR A 126 4.59 -24.69 -15.48
C TYR A 126 5.49 -25.62 -16.31
N GLY A 127 6.72 -25.90 -15.87
CA GLY A 127 7.63 -26.86 -16.49
C GLY A 127 8.41 -26.35 -17.70
N PHE A 128 8.51 -25.03 -17.89
CA PHE A 128 9.30 -24.43 -18.96
C PHE A 128 10.74 -24.13 -18.51
N GLU A 129 11.65 -23.97 -19.48
CA GLU A 129 13.03 -23.56 -19.22
C GLU A 129 13.08 -22.15 -18.62
N SER A 130 14.05 -21.91 -17.73
CA SER A 130 14.23 -20.62 -17.09
C SER A 130 14.42 -19.51 -18.13
N PRO A 131 13.76 -18.35 -17.97
CA PRO A 131 13.86 -17.24 -18.91
C PRO A 131 15.29 -16.77 -19.15
N GLN A 132 15.62 -16.44 -20.39
CA GLN A 132 16.90 -15.81 -20.74
C GLN A 132 16.87 -14.31 -20.39
N LEU A 133 17.87 -13.84 -19.65
CA LEU A 133 18.04 -12.42 -19.34
C LEU A 133 18.77 -11.70 -20.46
N PHE A 134 18.18 -10.59 -20.91
CA PHE A 134 18.82 -9.64 -21.81
C PHE A 134 19.01 -8.32 -21.07
N THR A 135 20.25 -8.00 -20.69
CA THR A 135 20.57 -6.69 -20.11
C THR A 135 20.82 -5.69 -21.24
N HIS A 136 19.91 -4.72 -21.40
CA HIS A 136 20.21 -3.54 -22.21
C HIS A 136 21.09 -2.60 -21.36
N ILE A 137 22.39 -2.65 -21.61
CA ILE A 137 23.30 -1.66 -21.05
C ILE A 137 23.13 -0.43 -21.92
N ASN A 138 22.43 0.57 -21.38
CA ASN A 138 22.45 1.91 -21.93
C ASN A 138 23.89 2.41 -21.72
N SER A 139 24.78 2.11 -22.67
CA SER A 139 26.08 2.76 -22.71
C SER A 139 25.78 4.23 -22.98
N ALA A 140 25.77 5.04 -21.92
CA ALA A 140 25.96 6.47 -22.08
C ALA A 140 27.17 6.58 -23.01
N SER A 141 27.00 7.19 -24.19
CA SER A 141 28.17 7.60 -24.93
C SER A 141 28.97 8.48 -23.97
N SER A 142 30.30 8.43 -24.02
CA SER A 142 31.16 9.26 -23.17
C SER A 142 30.86 10.78 -23.27
N GLU A 143 30.00 11.17 -24.22
CA GLU A 143 29.52 12.51 -24.47
C GLU A 143 28.39 12.98 -23.52
N THR A 144 27.66 12.07 -22.87
CA THR A 144 26.54 12.43 -21.96
C THR A 144 26.84 12.19 -20.48
N GLU A 145 28.00 11.63 -20.13
CA GLU A 145 28.41 11.47 -18.73
C GLU A 145 28.70 12.83 -18.07
N PRO A 146 28.23 13.04 -16.81
CA PRO A 146 28.52 14.28 -16.08
C PRO A 146 30.00 14.45 -15.77
N ASP A 147 30.47 15.69 -15.70
CA ASP A 147 31.87 16.00 -15.37
C ASP A 147 32.24 15.69 -13.91
N ASP A 148 31.29 15.86 -12.98
CA ASP A 148 31.50 15.67 -11.54
C ASP A 148 30.33 14.90 -10.91
N VAL A 149 30.53 13.64 -10.57
CA VAL A 149 29.55 12.81 -9.83
C VAL A 149 30.05 12.57 -8.42
N ARG A 150 29.27 12.97 -7.41
CA ARG A 150 29.65 12.82 -5.99
C ARG A 150 28.53 12.23 -5.15
N THR A 151 28.89 11.39 -4.19
CA THR A 151 28.03 11.00 -3.07
C THR A 151 28.51 11.69 -1.79
N ILE A 152 27.62 12.47 -1.18
CA ILE A 152 27.86 13.28 0.01
C ILE A 152 27.15 12.60 1.19
N TYR A 153 27.96 11.93 2.01
CA TYR A 153 27.50 11.29 3.25
C TYR A 153 27.36 12.33 4.35
N CYS A 154 26.23 12.30 5.05
CA CYS A 154 25.89 13.23 6.12
C CYS A 154 25.56 12.45 7.39
N ALA A 155 26.05 12.91 8.55
CA ALA A 155 25.85 12.21 9.82
C ALA A 155 24.42 12.36 10.38
N SER A 156 23.65 13.32 9.86
CA SER A 156 22.27 13.58 10.27
C SER A 156 21.48 14.30 9.17
N LYS A 157 20.13 14.29 9.29
CA LYS A 157 19.22 15.09 8.44
C LYS A 157 19.54 16.59 8.48
N ALA A 158 19.92 17.12 9.65
CA ALA A 158 20.31 18.53 9.79
C ALA A 158 21.60 18.87 9.03
N GLU A 159 22.60 17.98 9.08
CA GLU A 159 23.82 18.15 8.30
C GLU A 159 23.56 18.02 6.79
N LEU A 160 22.71 17.07 6.39
CA LEU A 160 22.28 16.91 5.00
C LEU A 160 21.70 18.22 4.48
N ASN A 161 20.76 18.80 5.23
CA ASN A 161 20.10 20.05 4.87
C ASN A 161 21.13 21.17 4.66
N ARG A 162 21.98 21.40 5.67
CA ARG A 162 23.01 22.44 5.63
C ARG A 162 23.92 22.28 4.40
N ARG A 163 24.43 21.06 4.15
CA ARG A 163 25.33 20.80 3.01
C ARG A 163 24.63 20.93 1.66
N ALA A 164 23.36 20.55 1.57
CA ALA A 164 22.57 20.69 0.35
C ALA A 164 22.36 22.17 0.02
N ILE A 165 21.89 22.98 0.98
CA ILE A 165 21.68 24.42 0.84
C ILE A 165 22.98 25.14 0.45
N GLU A 166 24.07 24.87 1.17
CA GLU A 166 25.38 25.48 0.89
C GLU A 166 25.84 25.21 -0.54
N ARG A 167 25.66 23.98 -1.03
CA ARG A 167 26.08 23.62 -2.40
C ARG A 167 25.14 24.23 -3.44
N ILE A 168 23.82 24.09 -3.29
CA ILE A 168 22.82 24.62 -4.23
C ILE A 168 23.02 26.13 -4.40
N GLY A 169 23.17 26.87 -3.29
CA GLY A 169 23.37 28.32 -3.32
C GLY A 169 24.73 28.78 -3.87
N SER A 170 25.72 27.88 -3.95
CA SER A 170 27.06 28.20 -4.48
C SER A 170 27.19 28.01 -6.00
N LEU A 171 26.23 27.31 -6.63
CA LEU A 171 26.29 26.94 -8.03
C LEU A 171 25.48 27.91 -8.90
N GLN A 172 26.00 28.21 -10.09
CA GLN A 172 25.31 29.02 -11.10
C GLN A 172 24.85 28.13 -12.24
N GLY A 173 23.69 28.44 -12.82
CA GLY A 173 23.09 27.65 -13.89
C GLY A 173 21.77 27.04 -13.46
N LYS A 174 21.18 26.27 -14.36
CA LYS A 174 19.87 25.66 -14.19
C LYS A 174 19.97 24.39 -13.35
N GLN A 175 19.15 24.29 -12.31
CA GLN A 175 19.26 23.24 -11.29
C GLN A 175 17.95 22.45 -11.16
N ILE A 176 18.10 21.16 -10.86
CA ILE A 176 16.99 20.29 -10.47
C ILE A 176 17.33 19.55 -9.18
N ILE A 177 16.36 19.51 -8.26
CA ILE A 177 16.37 18.68 -7.05
C ILE A 177 15.40 17.53 -7.27
N ILE A 178 15.90 16.30 -7.25
CA ILE A 178 15.11 15.09 -7.24
C ILE A 178 14.94 14.68 -5.78
N ASP A 179 13.75 14.94 -5.28
CA ASP A 179 13.37 14.67 -3.91
C ASP A 179 12.59 13.35 -3.86
N THR A 180 13.22 12.33 -3.28
CA THR A 180 12.56 11.05 -3.05
C THR A 180 11.70 11.02 -1.78
N HIS A 181 11.61 12.17 -1.10
CA HIS A 181 10.90 12.38 0.16
C HIS A 181 9.97 13.63 0.13
N PRO A 182 8.78 13.53 -0.50
CA PRO A 182 7.90 14.69 -0.70
C PRO A 182 7.51 15.44 0.59
N CYS A 183 7.44 14.75 1.73
CA CYS A 183 6.79 15.26 2.94
C CYS A 183 7.72 16.03 3.91
N TYR A 184 9.04 15.89 3.82
CA TYR A 184 9.94 16.31 4.90
C TYR A 184 11.03 17.30 4.43
N LEU A 185 11.55 17.15 3.21
CA LEU A 185 12.67 17.97 2.75
C LEU A 185 12.27 19.32 2.14
N ALA A 186 11.12 19.42 1.45
CA ALA A 186 10.62 20.70 0.95
C ALA A 186 10.40 21.74 2.06
N LYS A 187 10.00 21.30 3.26
CA LYS A 187 9.84 22.17 4.44
C LYS A 187 11.16 22.55 5.11
N ILE A 188 12.23 21.81 4.84
CA ILE A 188 13.51 21.88 5.55
C ILE A 188 14.56 22.63 4.73
N LEU A 189 14.52 22.51 3.39
CA LEU A 189 15.49 23.15 2.49
C LEU A 189 15.32 24.68 2.39
N ASP A 190 14.24 25.25 2.95
CA ASP A 190 13.94 26.70 2.93
C ASP A 190 14.12 27.31 1.52
N LEU A 191 13.70 26.55 0.50
CA LEU A 191 13.75 27.01 -0.88
C LEU A 191 12.74 28.13 -1.05
N ASP A 192 13.16 29.22 -1.67
CA ASP A 192 12.28 30.36 -1.93
C ASP A 192 11.26 30.05 -3.04
N ASP A 193 10.30 30.96 -3.21
CA ASP A 193 9.22 30.83 -4.20
C ASP A 193 9.70 30.82 -5.67
N SER A 194 11.01 30.97 -5.93
CA SER A 194 11.57 30.86 -7.30
C SER A 194 11.71 29.41 -7.77
N TRP A 195 11.55 28.43 -6.88
CA TRP A 195 11.61 27.02 -7.23
C TRP A 195 10.23 26.48 -7.63
N LYS A 196 10.16 25.84 -8.80
CA LYS A 196 8.96 25.16 -9.25
C LYS A 196 8.89 23.75 -8.67
N HIS A 197 7.89 23.51 -7.82
CA HIS A 197 7.60 22.18 -7.30
C HIS A 197 6.73 21.38 -8.26
N VAL A 198 7.21 20.20 -8.65
CA VAL A 198 6.54 19.28 -9.58
C VAL A 198 6.49 17.90 -8.94
N SER A 199 5.34 17.25 -9.00
CA SER A 199 5.16 15.89 -8.47
C SER A 199 5.03 14.90 -9.61
N MET A 200 5.77 13.79 -9.56
CA MET A 200 5.69 12.68 -10.54
C MET A 200 4.31 12.01 -10.60
N VAL A 201 3.47 12.22 -9.59
CA VAL A 201 2.09 11.73 -9.55
C VAL A 201 1.05 12.83 -9.87
N SER A 202 1.50 13.99 -10.36
CA SER A 202 0.61 15.03 -10.84
C SER A 202 -0.24 14.53 -12.01
N SER A 203 -1.49 15.00 -12.07
CA SER A 203 -2.35 14.83 -13.24
C SER A 203 -1.91 15.68 -14.44
N ASP A 204 -1.13 16.74 -14.19
CA ASP A 204 -0.53 17.57 -15.22
C ASP A 204 0.78 16.95 -15.73
N LEU A 205 0.62 16.07 -16.72
CA LEU A 205 1.73 15.38 -17.35
C LEU A 205 2.64 16.33 -18.12
N GLN A 206 2.09 17.40 -18.70
CA GLN A 206 2.89 18.34 -19.47
C GLN A 206 3.90 19.03 -18.55
N LEU A 207 3.47 19.44 -17.37
CA LEU A 207 4.36 20.01 -16.36
C LEU A 207 5.48 19.05 -15.94
N ILE A 208 5.18 17.76 -15.78
CA ILE A 208 6.20 16.75 -15.47
C ILE A 208 7.23 16.64 -16.60
N TRP A 209 6.78 16.69 -17.85
CA TRP A 209 7.68 16.62 -19.01
C TRP A 209 8.52 17.88 -19.18
N ASP A 210 7.90 19.06 -19.06
CA ASP A 210 8.60 20.33 -19.14
C ASP A 210 9.67 20.43 -18.05
N ALA A 211 9.43 19.83 -16.88
CA ALA A 211 10.44 19.61 -15.86
C ALA A 211 11.52 18.63 -16.33
N LEU A 212 11.20 17.40 -16.73
CA LEU A 212 12.24 16.41 -17.11
C LEU A 212 13.13 16.85 -18.30
N ASP A 213 12.55 17.56 -19.27
CA ASP A 213 13.24 18.07 -20.46
C ASP A 213 13.96 19.41 -20.20
N GLY A 214 13.81 19.99 -19.01
CA GLY A 214 14.41 21.27 -18.65
C GLY A 214 13.89 22.40 -19.53
N VAL A 215 12.59 22.42 -19.84
CA VAL A 215 11.90 23.47 -20.61
C VAL A 215 11.42 24.59 -19.69
N LEU A 216 11.09 24.29 -18.43
CA LEU A 216 10.66 25.29 -17.44
C LEU A 216 11.78 26.29 -17.16
N ASP A 217 11.51 27.59 -17.19
CA ASP A 217 12.53 28.62 -16.93
C ASP A 217 13.06 28.56 -15.48
N ASP A 218 12.23 28.09 -14.55
CA ASP A 218 12.54 27.97 -13.12
C ASP A 218 13.51 26.81 -12.81
N ASN A 219 14.18 26.90 -11.66
CA ASN A 219 14.77 25.72 -11.04
C ASN A 219 13.65 24.81 -10.53
N VAL A 220 13.86 23.49 -10.58
CA VAL A 220 12.79 22.53 -10.33
C VAL A 220 13.07 21.67 -9.11
N VAL A 221 12.05 21.46 -8.28
CA VAL A 221 12.01 20.37 -7.29
C VAL A 221 11.06 19.31 -7.81
N LEU A 222 11.60 18.19 -8.23
CA LEU A 222 10.85 17.03 -8.69
C LEU A 222 10.66 16.04 -7.53
N HIS A 223 9.44 15.95 -7.02
CA HIS A 223 9.06 14.97 -6.01
C HIS A 223 8.77 13.63 -6.68
N VAL A 224 9.57 12.62 -6.34
CA VAL A 224 9.48 11.26 -6.88
C VAL A 224 9.08 10.30 -5.77
N LEU A 225 7.97 9.59 -5.95
CA LEU A 225 7.60 8.52 -5.04
C LEU A 225 8.42 7.26 -5.33
N PRO A 226 8.74 6.44 -4.31
CA PRO A 226 9.38 5.15 -4.52
C PRO A 226 8.66 4.32 -5.60
N GLY A 227 9.43 3.80 -6.55
CA GLY A 227 8.93 2.98 -7.66
C GLY A 227 8.22 3.73 -8.79
N HIS A 228 8.22 5.07 -8.77
CA HIS A 228 7.64 5.93 -9.82
C HIS A 228 8.73 6.71 -10.57
N TYR A 229 9.84 6.04 -10.91
CA TYR A 229 10.93 6.67 -11.67
C TYR A 229 10.57 6.75 -13.15
N SER A 230 10.80 7.91 -13.76
CA SER A 230 10.57 8.06 -15.20
C SER A 230 11.62 7.26 -15.98
N PRO A 231 11.25 6.52 -17.03
CA PRO A 231 12.24 5.87 -17.88
C PRO A 231 12.98 6.87 -18.80
N LEU A 232 12.54 8.14 -18.85
CA LEU A 232 13.13 9.18 -19.70
C LEU A 232 14.39 9.79 -19.09
N PRO A 233 15.36 10.19 -19.94
CA PRO A 233 16.54 10.89 -19.48
C PRO A 233 16.22 12.33 -19.08
N LEU A 234 16.94 12.84 -18.07
CA LEU A 234 16.94 14.24 -17.68
C LEU A 234 17.71 15.08 -18.70
N SER A 235 17.19 16.25 -19.06
CA SER A 235 17.85 17.14 -20.02
C SER A 235 17.73 18.61 -19.59
N GLY A 236 18.64 19.46 -20.07
CA GLY A 236 18.56 20.91 -19.86
C GLY A 236 19.01 21.42 -18.49
N TYR A 237 19.61 20.58 -17.65
CA TYR A 237 20.09 20.96 -16.31
C TYR A 237 21.62 20.92 -16.21
N ASP A 238 22.18 22.01 -15.69
CA ASP A 238 23.62 22.13 -15.40
C ASP A 238 23.98 21.34 -14.13
N HIS A 239 23.11 21.40 -13.11
CA HIS A 239 23.35 20.78 -11.81
C HIS A 239 22.16 19.93 -11.36
N VAL A 240 22.44 18.71 -10.94
CA VAL A 240 21.44 17.75 -10.48
C VAL A 240 21.73 17.36 -9.03
N HIS A 241 20.72 17.53 -8.19
CA HIS A 241 20.78 17.24 -6.76
C HIS A 241 19.79 16.12 -6.45
N VAL A 242 20.26 15.02 -5.86
CA VAL A 242 19.40 13.91 -5.47
C VAL A 242 19.43 13.80 -3.97
N ILE A 243 18.26 13.93 -3.37
CA ILE A 243 18.13 13.78 -1.93
C ILE A 243 17.43 12.46 -1.67
N ALA A 244 18.20 11.53 -1.09
CA ALA A 244 17.73 10.20 -0.76
C ALA A 244 17.66 10.04 0.76
N GLU A 245 16.48 9.69 1.26
CA GLU A 245 16.33 9.24 2.64
C GLU A 245 16.90 7.82 2.78
N SER A 246 17.78 7.61 3.74
CA SER A 246 18.42 6.31 3.98
C SER A 246 17.40 5.26 4.44
N ASP A 247 16.45 5.69 5.26
CA ASP A 247 15.53 4.84 6.01
C ASP A 247 14.09 5.39 5.98
N PRO A 248 13.39 5.37 4.83
CA PRO A 248 12.00 5.81 4.77
C PRO A 248 11.10 5.02 5.70
N MET A 249 10.10 5.73 6.22
CA MET A 249 8.99 5.10 6.92
C MET A 249 8.10 4.37 5.91
N THR A 250 7.95 3.05 6.06
CA THR A 250 7.19 2.22 5.11
C THR A 250 6.17 1.34 5.84
N TYR A 251 5.08 1.03 5.14
CA TYR A 251 4.05 0.08 5.59
C TYR A 251 4.37 -1.29 5.01
N GLU A 252 4.88 -2.19 5.86
CA GLU A 252 5.31 -3.51 5.42
C GLU A 252 4.95 -4.57 6.44
N THR A 253 4.93 -5.83 6.00
CA THR A 253 4.78 -6.92 6.95
C THR A 253 6.06 -7.08 7.76
N ASP A 254 5.94 -6.93 9.06
CA ASP A 254 7.02 -7.18 10.00
C ASP A 254 7.22 -8.69 10.13
N THR A 255 8.44 -9.17 9.90
CA THR A 255 8.73 -10.62 9.90
C THR A 255 8.63 -11.24 11.29
N THR A 256 8.68 -10.42 12.34
CA THR A 256 8.67 -10.86 13.74
C THR A 256 7.23 -11.08 14.20
N THR A 257 6.34 -10.10 13.99
CA THR A 257 4.91 -10.22 14.32
C THR A 257 4.08 -10.87 13.21
N SER A 258 4.61 -10.91 11.99
CA SER A 258 3.87 -11.18 10.75
C SER A 258 2.71 -10.21 10.53
N GLN A 259 2.71 -9.03 11.15
CA GLN A 259 1.63 -8.03 11.04
C GLN A 259 2.05 -6.84 10.19
N LEU A 260 1.07 -6.09 9.69
CA LEU A 260 1.35 -4.83 8.99
C LEU A 260 1.84 -3.79 9.99
N THR A 261 3.10 -3.39 9.84
CA THR A 261 3.82 -2.51 10.75
C THR A 261 4.44 -1.36 9.97
N VAL A 262 4.36 -0.17 10.54
CA VAL A 262 5.03 1.03 10.08
C VAL A 262 6.43 1.05 10.68
N SER A 263 7.46 1.05 9.85
CA SER A 263 8.84 1.06 10.32
C SER A 263 9.79 1.77 9.37
N LEU A 264 10.87 2.31 9.94
CA LEU A 264 12.00 2.84 9.17
C LEU A 264 12.69 1.67 8.48
N ARG A 265 12.79 1.74 7.15
CA ARG A 265 13.30 0.66 6.33
C ARG A 265 14.41 1.13 5.41
N GLN A 266 15.58 0.54 5.55
CA GLN A 266 16.67 0.69 4.60
C GLN A 266 16.21 0.39 3.17
N TRP A 267 16.53 1.28 2.23
CA TRP A 267 16.37 0.96 0.81
C TRP A 267 17.18 -0.27 0.44
N SER A 268 16.64 -1.08 -0.46
CA SER A 268 17.38 -2.18 -1.07
C SER A 268 18.43 -1.68 -2.05
N ILE A 269 19.43 -2.52 -2.33
CA ILE A 269 20.44 -2.29 -3.37
C ILE A 269 19.75 -2.04 -4.73
N GLN A 270 18.68 -2.79 -5.04
CA GLN A 270 17.89 -2.58 -6.25
C GLN A 270 17.27 -1.18 -6.32
N GLU A 271 16.66 -0.71 -5.23
CA GLU A 271 16.07 0.65 -5.17
C GLU A 271 17.12 1.74 -5.33
N ARG A 272 18.26 1.59 -4.65
CA ARG A 272 19.35 2.56 -4.73
C ARG A 272 19.92 2.59 -6.15
N LYS A 273 20.18 1.43 -6.77
CA LYS A 273 20.64 1.36 -8.16
C LYS A 273 19.64 1.97 -9.13
N GLU A 274 18.34 1.73 -8.97
CA GLU A 274 17.30 2.31 -9.82
C GLU A 274 17.31 3.85 -9.75
N VAL A 275 17.41 4.42 -8.54
CA VAL A 275 17.55 5.88 -8.36
C VAL A 275 18.81 6.41 -9.04
N ARG A 276 19.94 5.74 -8.82
CA ARG A 276 21.23 6.13 -9.42
C ARG A 276 21.15 6.10 -10.94
N GLU A 277 20.65 5.01 -11.52
CA GLU A 277 20.52 4.86 -12.96
C GLU A 277 19.55 5.88 -13.55
N HIS A 278 18.42 6.14 -12.88
CA HIS A 278 17.46 7.15 -13.34
C HIS A 278 18.12 8.52 -13.44
N VAL A 279 18.86 8.91 -12.40
CA VAL A 279 19.54 10.21 -12.33
C VAL A 279 20.68 10.29 -13.34
N GLN A 280 21.35 9.18 -13.66
CA GLN A 280 22.49 9.16 -14.59
C GLN A 280 22.09 9.10 -16.07
N ARG A 281 20.79 8.97 -16.38
CA ARG A 281 20.29 9.02 -17.76
C ARG A 281 20.14 10.47 -18.17
N PHE A 282 21.11 10.98 -18.92
CA PHE A 282 21.11 12.35 -19.41
C PHE A 282 20.90 12.43 -20.93
N GLY A 283 19.98 13.28 -21.37
CA GLY A 283 19.81 13.64 -22.78
C GLY A 283 20.79 14.74 -23.20
N THR A 284 21.27 15.52 -22.23
CA THR A 284 22.33 16.53 -22.38
C THR A 284 23.29 16.42 -21.21
N LYS A 285 24.60 16.56 -21.46
CA LYS A 285 25.63 16.50 -20.42
C LYS A 285 25.40 17.55 -19.32
N SER A 286 25.27 17.09 -18.07
CA SER A 286 25.25 17.96 -16.88
C SER A 286 26.66 18.23 -16.38
N LEU A 287 26.88 19.41 -15.77
CA LEU A 287 28.16 19.78 -15.18
C LEU A 287 28.42 19.03 -13.86
N SER A 288 27.37 18.79 -13.05
CA SER A 288 27.54 18.03 -11.81
C SER A 288 26.30 17.28 -11.36
N VAL A 289 26.51 16.12 -10.75
CA VAL A 289 25.48 15.33 -10.04
C VAL A 289 25.93 15.10 -8.60
N ALA A 290 25.10 15.50 -7.64
CA ALA A 290 25.36 15.30 -6.21
C ALA A 290 24.25 14.48 -5.55
N PHE A 291 24.62 13.34 -4.97
CA PHE A 291 23.75 12.49 -4.17
C PHE A 291 23.95 12.77 -2.69
N TYR A 292 22.92 13.19 -1.98
CA TYR A 292 22.96 13.42 -0.54
C TYR A 292 22.31 12.24 0.18
N VAL A 293 23.04 11.66 1.13
CA VAL A 293 22.60 10.51 1.93
C VAL A 293 22.72 10.88 3.41
N ASP A 294 21.62 10.80 4.16
CA ASP A 294 21.55 11.08 5.60
C ASP A 294 22.08 9.92 6.46
N ARG A 295 23.16 9.29 6.00
CA ARG A 295 23.88 8.24 6.71
C ARG A 295 25.38 8.50 6.64
N PRO A 296 26.13 8.36 7.75
CA PRO A 296 27.58 8.47 7.72
C PRO A 296 28.18 7.34 6.87
N LYS A 297 29.28 7.62 6.18
CA LYS A 297 30.04 6.58 5.48
C LYS A 297 30.62 5.63 6.52
N ARG A 298 30.37 4.34 6.36
CA ARG A 298 30.99 3.29 7.17
C ARG A 298 32.45 3.17 6.76
N GLU A 299 33.37 3.65 7.59
CA GLU A 299 34.82 3.61 7.31
C GLU A 299 35.37 2.17 7.36
N ASP A 300 34.67 1.28 8.06
CA ASP A 300 35.01 -0.13 8.25
C ASP A 300 34.62 -1.02 7.07
N VAL A 301 33.77 -0.53 6.15
CA VAL A 301 33.27 -1.29 5.01
C VAL A 301 33.59 -0.50 3.73
N ASN A 302 34.42 -1.07 2.85
CA ASN A 302 34.76 -0.47 1.54
C ASN A 302 33.59 -0.50 0.53
N LEU A 303 32.34 -0.59 0.98
CA LEU A 303 31.14 -0.58 0.15
C LEU A 303 30.56 0.83 0.11
N GLU A 304 30.14 1.27 -1.07
CA GLU A 304 29.34 2.49 -1.18
C GLU A 304 27.92 2.24 -0.64
N TRP A 305 27.20 3.30 -0.30
CA TRP A 305 25.78 3.21 0.05
C TRP A 305 24.96 2.47 -1.02
N TRP A 306 25.37 2.48 -2.29
CA TRP A 306 24.70 1.76 -3.38
C TRP A 306 24.82 0.22 -3.28
N GLU A 307 25.75 -0.29 -2.48
CA GLU A 307 26.13 -1.71 -2.44
C GLU A 307 25.91 -2.35 -1.06
N ASP A 308 25.61 -1.54 -0.03
CA ASP A 308 25.35 -2.00 1.33
C ASP A 308 23.84 -2.08 1.63
N GLY A 309 23.36 -3.18 2.20
CA GLY A 309 21.97 -3.35 2.64
C GLY A 309 21.22 -4.51 1.99
N PRO A 310 19.88 -4.58 2.16
CA PRO A 310 19.08 -5.65 1.60
C PRO A 310 19.20 -5.71 0.08
N VAL A 311 19.40 -6.89 -0.51
CA VAL A 311 19.60 -7.01 -1.96
C VAL A 311 18.30 -6.70 -2.72
N LEU A 312 17.20 -7.31 -2.28
CA LEU A 312 15.93 -7.29 -3.00
C LEU A 312 15.00 -6.20 -2.47
N ARG A 313 14.33 -5.50 -3.38
CA ARG A 313 13.19 -4.64 -3.03
C ARG A 313 12.07 -5.48 -2.41
N ARG A 314 11.47 -4.97 -1.33
CA ARG A 314 10.22 -5.51 -0.82
C ARG A 314 9.07 -5.15 -1.76
N GLN A 315 8.36 -6.15 -2.26
CA GLN A 315 7.22 -5.95 -3.16
C GLN A 315 5.90 -5.98 -2.40
N ASN A 316 4.90 -5.26 -2.89
CA ASN A 316 3.58 -5.17 -2.28
C ASN A 316 2.87 -6.52 -2.23
N VAL A 317 2.99 -7.32 -3.30
CA VAL A 317 2.32 -8.61 -3.47
C VAL A 317 2.63 -9.62 -2.35
N TRP A 318 3.82 -9.60 -1.77
CA TRP A 318 4.20 -10.52 -0.69
C TRP A 318 4.38 -9.83 0.67
N SER A 319 4.13 -8.52 0.74
CA SER A 319 4.15 -7.72 1.97
C SER A 319 2.73 -7.22 2.27
N ARG A 320 2.51 -5.91 2.24
CA ARG A 320 1.23 -5.27 2.64
C ARG A 320 -0.03 -5.77 1.94
N SER A 321 0.06 -6.36 0.75
CA SER A 321 -1.09 -6.83 -0.04
C SER A 321 -1.17 -8.35 -0.18
N LEU A 322 -0.37 -9.12 0.58
CA LEU A 322 -0.31 -10.59 0.46
C LEU A 322 -1.67 -11.26 0.66
N GLY A 323 -2.46 -10.81 1.63
CA GLY A 323 -3.79 -11.37 1.88
C GLY A 323 -4.72 -11.20 0.67
N ALA A 324 -4.75 -10.00 0.08
CA ALA A 324 -5.53 -9.73 -1.12
C ALA A 324 -5.03 -10.51 -2.34
N PHE A 325 -3.72 -10.67 -2.48
CA PHE A 325 -3.14 -11.46 -3.56
C PHE A 325 -3.52 -12.94 -3.46
N ILE A 326 -3.34 -13.57 -2.30
CA ILE A 326 -3.73 -14.98 -2.09
C ILE A 326 -5.22 -15.17 -2.38
N ALA A 327 -6.09 -14.29 -1.87
CA ALA A 327 -7.52 -14.35 -2.16
C ALA A 327 -7.82 -14.20 -3.66
N SER A 328 -7.10 -13.31 -4.36
CA SER A 328 -7.24 -13.10 -5.80
C SER A 328 -6.80 -14.31 -6.64
N VAL A 329 -5.77 -15.03 -6.22
CA VAL A 329 -5.35 -16.28 -6.88
C VAL A 329 -6.33 -17.41 -6.57
N ALA A 330 -6.78 -17.53 -5.31
CA ALA A 330 -7.75 -18.54 -4.89
C ALA A 330 -9.10 -18.42 -5.61
N SER A 331 -9.49 -17.20 -6.04
CA SER A 331 -10.72 -16.98 -6.82
C SER A 331 -10.65 -17.48 -8.27
N LEU A 332 -9.47 -17.86 -8.75
CA LEU A 332 -9.30 -18.49 -10.06
C LEU A 332 -9.75 -19.96 -10.08
N GLY A 333 -9.98 -20.56 -8.90
CA GLY A 333 -10.47 -21.92 -8.75
C GLY A 333 -9.55 -22.95 -9.41
N SER A 334 -10.13 -23.97 -10.05
CA SER A 334 -9.39 -25.10 -10.66
C SER A 334 -8.55 -24.73 -11.88
N LYS A 335 -8.55 -23.46 -12.34
CA LYS A 335 -7.74 -23.02 -13.48
C LYS A 335 -6.25 -22.98 -13.16
N VAL A 336 -5.91 -22.81 -11.89
CA VAL A 336 -4.53 -22.73 -11.41
C VAL A 336 -4.41 -23.50 -10.10
N ASP A 337 -3.22 -24.04 -9.83
CA ASP A 337 -2.88 -24.45 -8.47
C ASP A 337 -2.61 -23.18 -7.64
N ALA A 338 -3.65 -22.66 -7.00
CA ALA A 338 -3.59 -21.39 -6.30
C ALA A 338 -2.52 -21.36 -5.20
N ALA A 339 -2.25 -22.50 -4.56
CA ALA A 339 -1.23 -22.60 -3.53
C ALA A 339 0.18 -22.46 -4.12
N ALA A 340 0.49 -23.26 -5.14
CA ALA A 340 1.80 -23.27 -5.79
C ALA A 340 2.08 -21.95 -6.52
N VAL A 341 1.06 -21.41 -7.22
CA VAL A 341 1.17 -20.13 -7.92
C VAL A 341 1.40 -18.97 -6.95
N ALA A 342 0.65 -18.90 -5.84
CA ALA A 342 0.84 -17.81 -4.88
C ALA A 342 2.25 -17.84 -4.26
N GLN A 343 2.79 -19.04 -3.98
CA GLN A 343 4.16 -19.21 -3.49
C GLN A 343 5.22 -18.73 -4.49
N CYS A 344 4.97 -18.81 -5.80
CA CYS A 344 5.88 -18.29 -6.82
C CYS A 344 6.15 -16.78 -6.67
N PHE A 345 5.28 -16.02 -5.98
CA PHE A 345 5.47 -14.59 -5.74
C PHE A 345 6.07 -14.26 -4.37
N VAL A 346 6.23 -15.24 -3.48
CA VAL A 346 6.79 -15.04 -2.13
C VAL A 346 8.25 -15.51 -2.12
N PRO A 347 9.24 -14.72 -1.69
CA PRO A 347 10.64 -15.14 -1.68
C PRO A 347 10.88 -16.43 -0.87
N GLU A 348 11.84 -17.28 -1.27
CA GLU A 348 12.10 -18.60 -0.64
C GLU A 348 12.31 -18.53 0.88
N GLY A 349 12.99 -17.48 1.37
CA GLY A 349 13.19 -17.26 2.81
C GLY A 349 11.98 -16.73 3.58
N MET A 350 10.86 -16.49 2.92
CA MET A 350 9.65 -15.87 3.49
C MET A 350 8.42 -16.81 3.40
N ASN A 351 8.63 -18.11 3.21
CA ASN A 351 7.50 -19.06 3.11
C ASN A 351 6.65 -19.13 4.40
N THR A 352 7.24 -18.89 5.56
CA THR A 352 6.52 -18.80 6.84
C THR A 352 5.49 -17.66 6.84
N LEU A 353 5.81 -16.54 6.18
CA LEU A 353 4.88 -15.43 6.01
C LEU A 353 3.69 -15.82 5.13
N TYR A 354 3.94 -16.52 4.03
CA TYR A 354 2.89 -17.09 3.17
C TYR A 354 1.96 -18.01 3.96
N GLN A 355 2.51 -19.01 4.65
CA GLN A 355 1.73 -19.97 5.44
C GLN A 355 0.91 -19.28 6.53
N THR A 356 1.50 -18.28 7.20
CA THR A 356 0.81 -17.48 8.21
C THR A 356 -0.38 -16.75 7.60
N MET A 357 -0.20 -16.09 6.44
CA MET A 357 -1.30 -15.37 5.78
C MET A 357 -2.39 -16.32 5.27
N VAL A 358 -2.05 -17.47 4.69
CA VAL A 358 -3.02 -18.50 4.28
C VAL A 358 -3.88 -18.93 5.46
N LYS A 359 -3.25 -19.23 6.61
CA LYS A 359 -3.95 -19.62 7.83
C LYS A 359 -4.90 -18.51 8.29
N ARG A 360 -4.47 -17.25 8.25
CA ARG A 360 -5.30 -16.10 8.65
C ARG A 360 -6.53 -15.94 7.76
N LEU A 361 -6.35 -15.95 6.45
CA LEU A 361 -7.46 -15.86 5.50
C LEU A 361 -8.44 -17.04 5.66
N HIS A 362 -7.91 -18.24 5.95
CA HIS A 362 -8.73 -19.41 6.25
C HIS A 362 -9.53 -19.23 7.54
N THR A 363 -8.90 -18.78 8.61
CA THR A 363 -9.58 -18.53 9.90
C THR A 363 -10.62 -17.42 9.77
N GLN A 364 -10.34 -16.35 9.01
CA GLN A 364 -11.30 -15.29 8.69
C GLN A 364 -12.48 -15.80 7.83
N GLY A 365 -12.34 -16.94 7.16
CA GLY A 365 -13.35 -17.48 6.25
C GLY A 365 -13.34 -16.87 4.86
N ILE A 366 -12.26 -16.22 4.45
CA ILE A 366 -12.11 -15.65 3.10
C ILE A 366 -11.74 -16.75 2.08
N ILE A 367 -10.92 -17.71 2.51
CA ILE A 367 -10.51 -18.87 1.70
C ILE A 367 -10.76 -20.18 2.44
N ASN A 368 -10.88 -21.27 1.70
CA ASN A 368 -10.85 -22.64 2.20
C ASN A 368 -9.48 -23.27 1.93
N LEU A 369 -9.02 -24.08 2.88
CA LEU A 369 -7.83 -24.91 2.75
C LEU A 369 -8.27 -26.38 2.66
N GLY A 370 -8.13 -26.97 1.47
CA GLY A 370 -8.41 -28.38 1.24
C GLY A 370 -7.50 -29.30 2.05
N GLN A 371 -7.91 -30.56 2.25
CA GLN A 371 -7.09 -31.56 2.95
C GLN A 371 -5.77 -31.88 2.22
N ASP A 372 -5.76 -31.67 0.91
CA ASP A 372 -4.61 -31.77 0.01
C ASP A 372 -3.77 -30.48 -0.06
N GLY A 373 -4.16 -29.44 0.67
CA GLY A 373 -3.49 -28.13 0.68
C GLY A 373 -3.94 -27.19 -0.44
N HIS A 374 -4.94 -27.55 -1.26
CA HIS A 374 -5.46 -26.64 -2.28
C HIS A 374 -6.18 -25.44 -1.66
N LEU A 375 -5.93 -24.27 -2.23
CA LEU A 375 -6.60 -23.02 -1.85
C LEU A 375 -7.79 -22.76 -2.77
N ALA A 376 -8.94 -22.48 -2.17
CA ALA A 376 -10.13 -22.07 -2.90
C ALA A 376 -10.76 -20.85 -2.23
N MET A 377 -11.40 -19.99 -3.01
CA MET A 377 -12.19 -18.90 -2.44
C MET A 377 -13.38 -19.45 -1.63
N ASN A 378 -13.64 -18.89 -0.46
CA ASN A 378 -14.81 -19.25 0.36
C ASN A 378 -15.94 -18.22 0.28
N LEU A 379 -15.64 -16.98 -0.12
CA LEU A 379 -16.68 -15.96 -0.33
C LEU A 379 -17.47 -16.26 -1.61
N GLU A 380 -18.78 -16.07 -1.55
CA GLU A 380 -19.70 -16.32 -2.67
C GLU A 380 -20.66 -15.15 -2.90
N GLY A 381 -21.32 -15.15 -4.06
CA GLY A 381 -22.41 -14.23 -4.39
C GLY A 381 -22.07 -12.74 -4.15
N HIS A 382 -22.88 -12.11 -3.30
CA HIS A 382 -22.75 -10.70 -2.95
C HIS A 382 -21.43 -10.40 -2.23
N GLU A 383 -21.04 -11.21 -1.24
CA GLU A 383 -19.82 -10.98 -0.47
C GLU A 383 -18.58 -11.02 -1.36
N LEU A 384 -18.50 -12.01 -2.26
CA LEU A 384 -17.43 -12.11 -3.25
C LEU A 384 -17.36 -10.89 -4.16
N THR A 385 -18.52 -10.44 -4.65
CA THR A 385 -18.64 -9.30 -5.54
C THR A 385 -18.21 -8.01 -4.85
N ALA A 386 -18.71 -7.77 -3.63
CA ALA A 386 -18.34 -6.63 -2.80
C ALA A 386 -16.83 -6.62 -2.52
N PHE A 387 -16.28 -7.76 -2.08
CA PHE A 387 -14.87 -7.91 -1.72
C PHE A 387 -13.95 -7.51 -2.88
N PHE A 388 -14.13 -8.08 -4.07
CA PHE A 388 -13.29 -7.77 -5.22
C PHE A 388 -13.56 -6.40 -5.85
N THR A 389 -14.76 -5.85 -5.66
CA THR A 389 -15.08 -4.47 -6.09
C THR A 389 -14.34 -3.44 -5.22
N VAL A 390 -14.30 -3.67 -3.91
CA VAL A 390 -13.73 -2.73 -2.94
C VAL A 390 -12.20 -2.85 -2.85
N LEU A 391 -11.63 -4.05 -3.00
CA LEU A 391 -10.20 -4.31 -2.84
C LEU A 391 -9.28 -3.27 -3.50
N PRO A 392 -9.44 -2.91 -4.80
CA PRO A 392 -8.59 -1.91 -5.43
C PRO A 392 -8.71 -0.50 -4.83
N LEU A 393 -9.90 -0.15 -4.32
CA LEU A 393 -10.21 1.16 -3.75
C LEU A 393 -9.60 1.33 -2.35
N VAL A 394 -9.49 0.24 -1.58
CA VAL A 394 -8.87 0.23 -0.25
C VAL A 394 -7.39 -0.18 -0.30
N SER A 395 -6.71 0.13 -1.41
CA SER A 395 -5.27 -0.17 -1.60
C SER A 395 -4.89 -1.64 -1.38
N TYR A 396 -5.79 -2.56 -1.72
CA TYR A 396 -5.65 -4.01 -1.52
C TYR A 396 -5.53 -4.44 -0.05
N ASP A 397 -6.09 -3.66 0.88
CA ASP A 397 -6.32 -4.11 2.24
C ASP A 397 -7.52 -5.06 2.28
N HIS A 398 -7.23 -6.36 2.35
CA HIS A 398 -8.25 -7.40 2.43
C HIS A 398 -9.16 -7.26 3.65
N ARG A 399 -8.69 -6.66 4.75
CA ARG A 399 -9.47 -6.53 6.00
C ARG A 399 -10.58 -5.51 5.81
N LEU A 400 -10.24 -4.35 5.24
CA LEU A 400 -11.22 -3.30 4.92
C LEU A 400 -12.19 -3.75 3.83
N ALA A 401 -11.71 -4.44 2.80
CA ALA A 401 -12.58 -5.01 1.78
C ALA A 401 -13.53 -6.07 2.37
N TYR A 402 -13.04 -6.92 3.26
CA TYR A 402 -13.86 -7.94 3.90
C TYR A 402 -14.85 -7.36 4.91
N LEU A 403 -14.50 -6.29 5.62
CA LEU A 403 -15.43 -5.55 6.48
C LEU A 403 -16.66 -5.07 5.69
N ILE A 404 -16.45 -4.45 4.52
CA ILE A 404 -17.56 -3.98 3.67
C ILE A 404 -18.32 -5.16 3.05
N ALA A 405 -17.62 -6.22 2.66
CA ALA A 405 -18.23 -7.36 1.98
C ALA A 405 -19.21 -8.16 2.85
N GLN A 406 -18.96 -8.22 4.16
CA GLN A 406 -19.84 -8.90 5.10
C GLN A 406 -21.23 -8.27 5.10
N GLN A 407 -22.26 -9.09 4.89
CA GLN A 407 -23.64 -8.63 4.82
C GLN A 407 -24.13 -8.16 6.20
N SER A 408 -24.71 -6.96 6.26
CA SER A 408 -25.57 -6.57 7.37
C SER A 408 -26.98 -7.15 7.14
N GLU A 409 -27.83 -7.14 8.17
CA GLU A 409 -29.22 -7.59 8.03
C GLU A 409 -29.94 -6.90 6.85
N PRO A 410 -30.87 -7.56 6.12
CA PRO A 410 -31.40 -7.10 4.81
C PRO A 410 -32.12 -5.74 4.76
N GLU A 411 -32.17 -4.98 5.86
CA GLU A 411 -32.77 -3.65 5.97
C GLU A 411 -31.79 -2.59 6.55
N ASP A 412 -30.53 -2.97 6.80
CA ASP A 412 -29.55 -2.13 7.50
C ASP A 412 -28.59 -1.40 6.53
N ASP A 413 -29.20 -0.52 5.74
CA ASP A 413 -28.52 0.40 4.82
C ASP A 413 -27.53 1.34 5.54
N VAL A 414 -27.78 1.62 6.83
CA VAL A 414 -26.99 2.54 7.64
C VAL A 414 -25.67 1.91 8.05
N ALA A 415 -25.66 0.64 8.49
CA ALA A 415 -24.42 -0.03 8.84
C ALA A 415 -23.49 -0.20 7.64
N LEU A 416 -24.02 -0.49 6.44
CA LEU A 416 -23.19 -0.52 5.24
C LEU A 416 -22.56 0.84 4.94
N GLN A 417 -23.32 1.93 5.04
CA GLN A 417 -22.79 3.28 4.90
C GLN A 417 -21.66 3.56 5.90
N VAL A 418 -21.84 3.22 7.18
CA VAL A 418 -20.82 3.38 8.22
C VAL A 418 -19.57 2.55 7.92
N LYS A 419 -19.70 1.29 7.50
CA LYS A 419 -18.57 0.44 7.11
C LYS A 419 -17.78 1.04 5.94
N ILE A 420 -18.47 1.60 4.93
CA ILE A 420 -17.81 2.25 3.79
C ILE A 420 -17.08 3.53 4.24
N GLN A 421 -17.72 4.38 5.03
CA GLN A 421 -17.09 5.61 5.55
C GLN A 421 -15.86 5.28 6.40
N LEU A 422 -15.96 4.29 7.29
CA LEU A 422 -14.86 3.82 8.11
C LEU A 422 -13.69 3.33 7.25
N ALA A 423 -13.97 2.49 6.24
CA ALA A 423 -12.93 1.99 5.34
C ALA A 423 -12.27 3.12 4.54
N ALA A 424 -13.01 4.14 4.11
CA ALA A 424 -12.46 5.31 3.44
C ALA A 424 -11.52 6.11 4.37
N VAL A 425 -11.95 6.38 5.62
CA VAL A 425 -11.14 7.07 6.63
C VAL A 425 -9.84 6.31 6.90
N MET A 426 -9.94 4.99 7.14
CA MET A 426 -8.77 4.15 7.44
C MET A 426 -7.81 4.01 6.24
N THR A 427 -8.34 3.96 5.01
CA THR A 427 -7.51 3.88 3.80
C THR A 427 -6.66 5.14 3.60
N VAL A 428 -7.19 6.33 3.90
CA VAL A 428 -6.46 7.60 3.70
C VAL A 428 -5.50 7.89 4.85
N GLY A 429 -5.85 7.57 6.10
CA GLY A 429 -4.91 7.75 7.22
C GLY A 429 -5.42 7.49 8.63
N GLY A 430 -6.73 7.32 8.83
CA GLY A 430 -7.29 7.14 10.18
C GLY A 430 -6.99 8.34 11.09
N LEU A 431 -6.44 8.11 12.27
CA LEU A 431 -6.08 9.20 13.19
C LEU A 431 -5.00 10.13 12.66
N SER A 432 -4.10 9.68 11.78
CA SER A 432 -3.02 10.55 11.26
C SER A 432 -3.53 11.64 10.31
N LEU A 433 -4.83 11.68 10.04
CA LEU A 433 -5.48 12.82 9.39
C LEU A 433 -5.50 14.05 10.30
N PHE A 434 -5.54 13.84 11.62
CA PHE A 434 -5.75 14.85 12.64
C PHE A 434 -4.46 15.13 13.41
N ASN A 435 -4.26 16.39 13.80
CA ASN A 435 -3.17 16.80 14.67
C ASN A 435 -3.72 17.04 16.08
N PHE A 436 -3.23 16.22 17.02
CA PHE A 436 -3.61 16.26 18.44
C PHE A 436 -2.55 16.89 19.37
N ASP A 437 -1.40 17.32 18.84
CA ASP A 437 -0.24 17.71 19.66
C ASP A 437 -0.56 18.87 20.59
N GLU A 438 -1.27 19.89 20.09
CA GLU A 438 -1.70 21.06 20.85
C GLU A 438 -3.00 20.80 21.65
N SER A 439 -3.83 19.84 21.24
CA SER A 439 -5.12 19.57 21.88
C SER A 439 -5.00 18.65 23.09
N LEU A 440 -4.29 17.53 22.96
CA LEU A 440 -4.21 16.47 23.97
C LEU A 440 -2.77 16.18 24.44
N GLY A 441 -1.74 16.49 23.64
CA GLY A 441 -0.36 16.02 23.86
C GLY A 441 0.55 16.90 24.73
N GLY A 442 0.05 18.01 25.27
CA GLY A 442 0.83 19.01 26.03
C GLY A 442 0.69 18.92 27.56
N PRO A 443 1.56 19.61 28.32
CA PRO A 443 1.43 19.73 29.79
C PRO A 443 0.18 20.51 30.21
N GLU A 444 -0.32 21.39 29.34
CA GLU A 444 -1.61 22.08 29.45
C GLU A 444 -2.41 21.82 28.17
N PRO A 445 -3.09 20.67 28.05
CA PRO A 445 -3.85 20.32 26.86
C PRO A 445 -5.01 21.32 26.68
N ALA A 446 -5.22 21.78 25.43
CA ALA A 446 -6.28 22.74 25.13
C ALA A 446 -7.69 22.12 25.25
N ASP A 447 -7.80 20.81 25.04
CA ASP A 447 -9.06 20.06 25.12
C ASP A 447 -8.94 18.88 26.11
N THR A 448 -10.08 18.38 26.59
CA THR A 448 -10.16 17.05 27.20
C THR A 448 -10.53 16.03 26.12
N LEU A 449 -10.15 14.76 26.30
CA LEU A 449 -10.56 13.68 25.39
C LEU A 449 -12.10 13.61 25.28
N GLU A 450 -12.81 13.73 26.40
CA GLU A 450 -14.26 13.80 26.44
C GLU A 450 -14.83 14.95 25.57
N ALA A 451 -14.21 16.13 25.56
CA ALA A 451 -14.65 17.23 24.69
C ALA A 451 -14.45 16.90 23.20
N VAL A 452 -13.37 16.21 22.85
CA VAL A 452 -13.11 15.75 21.48
C VAL A 452 -14.11 14.66 21.07
N ILE A 453 -14.42 13.72 21.95
CA ILE A 453 -15.44 12.69 21.74
C ILE A 453 -16.82 13.34 21.54
N GLN A 454 -17.20 14.31 22.37
CA GLN A 454 -18.47 15.04 22.27
C GLN A 454 -18.61 15.86 20.99
N ALA A 455 -17.50 16.23 20.33
CA ALA A 455 -17.51 16.93 19.06
C ALA A 455 -17.83 16.01 17.86
N CYS A 456 -17.74 14.69 18.04
CA CYS A 456 -17.98 13.71 16.98
C CYS A 456 -19.45 13.69 16.52
N THR A 457 -19.68 13.41 15.23
CA THR A 457 -21.02 13.36 14.65
C THR A 457 -21.18 12.20 13.65
N GLY A 458 -22.40 12.04 13.11
CA GLY A 458 -22.76 10.98 12.18
C GLY A 458 -23.27 9.72 12.88
N TYR A 459 -23.64 8.71 12.10
CA TYR A 459 -24.27 7.50 12.63
C TYR A 459 -23.42 6.75 13.67
N GLY A 460 -22.09 6.71 13.46
CA GLY A 460 -21.13 6.07 14.37
C GLY A 460 -20.74 6.89 15.60
N ALA A 461 -21.34 8.07 15.84
CA ALA A 461 -20.89 8.98 16.91
C ALA A 461 -20.88 8.33 18.30
N SER A 462 -21.83 7.42 18.59
CA SER A 462 -21.91 6.69 19.86
C SER A 462 -20.79 5.66 20.08
N LEU A 463 -19.94 5.42 19.08
CA LEU A 463 -18.79 4.52 19.16
C LEU A 463 -17.47 5.30 19.31
N SER A 464 -17.49 6.63 19.29
CA SER A 464 -16.28 7.46 19.21
C SER A 464 -15.37 7.33 20.44
N ASP A 465 -15.91 6.90 21.57
CA ASP A 465 -15.20 6.58 22.82
C ASP A 465 -14.56 5.18 22.82
N GLN A 466 -14.86 4.35 21.82
CA GLN A 466 -14.34 2.98 21.70
C GLN A 466 -12.97 2.93 21.00
N GLY A 467 -12.34 4.08 20.72
CA GLY A 467 -10.95 4.17 20.29
C GLY A 467 -10.75 4.74 18.88
N SER A 468 -9.53 4.55 18.36
CA SER A 468 -8.95 5.35 17.29
C SER A 468 -9.74 5.36 15.98
N MET A 469 -10.22 4.19 15.51
CA MET A 469 -10.97 4.07 14.26
C MET A 469 -12.28 4.87 14.30
N TRP A 470 -13.02 4.75 15.41
CA TRP A 470 -14.32 5.40 15.57
C TRP A 470 -14.20 6.90 15.82
N LEU A 471 -13.23 7.31 16.63
CA LEU A 471 -12.93 8.72 16.84
C LEU A 471 -12.56 9.42 15.52
N ALA A 472 -11.70 8.80 14.71
CA ALA A 472 -11.34 9.34 13.39
C ALA A 472 -12.55 9.52 12.47
N LEU A 473 -13.46 8.54 12.45
CA LEU A 473 -14.71 8.62 11.68
C LEU A 473 -15.61 9.75 12.18
N GLY A 474 -15.83 9.85 13.50
CA GLY A 474 -16.68 10.86 14.11
C GLY A 474 -16.19 12.29 13.87
N LEU A 475 -14.88 12.50 13.94
CA LEU A 475 -14.23 13.78 13.64
C LEU A 475 -14.31 14.15 12.15
N TRP A 476 -14.09 13.18 11.24
CA TRP A 476 -14.24 13.42 9.81
C TRP A 476 -15.69 13.78 9.44
N ASN A 477 -16.67 13.08 10.01
CA ASN A 477 -18.09 13.40 9.85
C ASN A 477 -18.42 14.82 10.34
N ARG A 478 -17.84 15.24 11.46
CA ARG A 478 -18.00 16.61 12.00
C ARG A 478 -17.54 17.67 11.01
N VAL A 479 -16.35 17.49 10.44
CA VAL A 479 -15.83 18.38 9.39
C VAL A 479 -16.77 18.44 8.18
N GLY A 480 -17.23 17.27 7.72
CA GLY A 480 -18.14 17.18 6.58
C GLY A 480 -19.48 17.86 6.86
N LYS A 481 -20.03 17.73 8.07
CA LYS A 481 -21.27 18.39 8.49
C LYS A 481 -21.11 19.92 8.49
N ASP A 482 -20.05 20.43 9.09
CA ASP A 482 -19.84 21.87 9.25
C ASP A 482 -19.56 22.57 7.91
N SER A 483 -18.93 21.85 6.98
CA SER A 483 -18.58 22.34 5.65
C SER A 483 -19.64 22.04 4.56
N MET A 484 -20.86 21.66 4.97
CA MET A 484 -21.96 21.33 4.07
C MET A 484 -21.58 20.25 3.04
N ASN A 485 -21.11 19.11 3.53
CA ASN A 485 -20.69 17.93 2.77
C ASN A 485 -19.51 18.19 1.81
N PHE A 486 -18.50 18.92 2.30
CA PHE A 486 -17.31 19.31 1.54
C PHE A 486 -17.58 20.18 0.30
N SER A 487 -18.73 20.85 0.25
CA SER A 487 -19.08 21.77 -0.84
C SER A 487 -18.45 23.16 -0.66
N GLN A 488 -18.13 23.52 0.58
CA GLN A 488 -17.49 24.80 0.91
C GLN A 488 -15.98 24.63 0.94
N ILE A 489 -15.27 25.45 0.17
CA ILE A 489 -13.80 25.48 0.18
C ILE A 489 -13.35 26.46 1.27
N PRO A 490 -12.60 26.02 2.29
CA PRO A 490 -12.10 26.91 3.33
C PRO A 490 -11.00 27.84 2.78
N GLU A 491 -10.77 28.96 3.48
CA GLU A 491 -9.69 29.90 3.14
C GLU A 491 -8.28 29.31 3.37
N SER A 492 -8.17 28.28 4.23
CA SER A 492 -6.93 27.60 4.59
C SER A 492 -7.09 26.08 4.41
N ASP A 493 -6.03 25.40 3.96
CA ASP A 493 -6.01 23.92 3.88
C ASP A 493 -5.95 23.28 5.28
N SER A 494 -5.49 23.98 6.31
CA SER A 494 -5.61 23.50 7.70
C SER A 494 -6.84 24.13 8.35
N ILE A 495 -7.73 23.30 8.86
CA ILE A 495 -8.97 23.71 9.54
C ILE A 495 -9.02 23.17 10.97
N THR A 496 -9.64 23.92 11.88
CA THR A 496 -9.92 23.50 13.26
C THR A 496 -11.31 22.90 13.32
N ILE A 497 -11.45 21.76 14.00
CA ILE A 497 -12.73 21.05 14.13
C ILE A 497 -13.62 21.76 15.15
N SER A 498 -14.85 22.10 14.76
CA SER A 498 -15.76 22.88 15.59
C SER A 498 -16.06 22.21 16.94
N GLY A 499 -15.74 22.92 18.01
CA GLY A 499 -15.90 22.44 19.39
C GLY A 499 -14.61 21.89 20.00
N THR A 500 -13.50 21.91 19.26
CA THR A 500 -12.19 21.41 19.70
C THR A 500 -11.07 22.32 19.18
N SER A 501 -9.85 22.07 19.64
CA SER A 501 -8.59 22.62 19.15
C SER A 501 -7.89 21.69 18.14
N VAL A 502 -8.47 20.52 17.85
CA VAL A 502 -7.93 19.54 16.89
C VAL A 502 -7.93 20.13 15.48
N ARG A 503 -6.80 19.99 14.78
CA ARG A 503 -6.63 20.47 13.39
C ARG A 503 -6.58 19.31 12.40
N VAL A 504 -7.05 19.56 11.18
CA VAL A 504 -7.03 18.58 10.08
C VAL A 504 -6.76 19.28 8.75
N LYS A 505 -6.13 18.56 7.82
CA LYS A 505 -5.96 19.01 6.44
C LYS A 505 -7.22 18.78 5.62
N TRP A 506 -7.77 19.84 5.05
CA TRP A 506 -8.94 19.85 4.20
C TRP A 506 -8.79 18.91 3.01
N SER A 507 -7.67 19.01 2.30
CA SER A 507 -7.32 18.13 1.17
C SER A 507 -7.41 16.63 1.51
N SER A 508 -6.98 16.23 2.70
CA SER A 508 -7.10 14.85 3.17
C SER A 508 -8.55 14.45 3.42
N CYS A 509 -9.37 15.32 4.04
CA CYS A 509 -10.80 15.05 4.24
C CYS A 509 -11.58 14.94 2.92
N VAL A 510 -11.24 15.77 1.93
CA VAL A 510 -11.80 15.68 0.57
C VAL A 510 -11.42 14.35 -0.07
N THR A 511 -10.19 13.89 0.12
CA THR A 511 -9.73 12.58 -0.39
C THR A 511 -10.56 11.44 0.23
N VAL A 512 -10.84 11.48 1.54
CA VAL A 512 -11.73 10.52 2.20
C VAL A 512 -13.14 10.57 1.60
N HIS A 513 -13.69 11.77 1.39
CA HIS A 513 -15.02 11.96 0.80
C HIS A 513 -15.12 11.39 -0.62
N GLU A 514 -14.15 11.68 -1.48
CA GLU A 514 -14.12 11.15 -2.84
C GLU A 514 -13.92 9.63 -2.88
N LEU A 515 -13.16 9.08 -1.93
CA LEU A 515 -13.02 7.63 -1.80
C LEU A 515 -14.32 6.97 -1.33
N TRP A 516 -15.01 7.55 -0.35
CA TRP A 516 -16.34 7.09 0.08
C TRP A 516 -17.31 7.06 -1.10
N LYS A 517 -17.39 8.15 -1.88
CA LYS A 517 -18.22 8.19 -3.09
C LYS A 517 -17.83 7.10 -4.09
N SER A 518 -16.53 6.93 -4.33
CA SER A 518 -16.01 5.95 -5.29
C SER A 518 -16.37 4.52 -4.90
N ILE A 519 -16.26 4.17 -3.61
CA ILE A 519 -16.65 2.85 -3.10
C ILE A 519 -18.15 2.62 -3.29
N SER A 520 -19.00 3.56 -2.85
CA SER A 520 -20.46 3.42 -3.02
C SER A 520 -20.85 3.29 -4.50
N SER A 521 -20.30 4.14 -5.38
CA SER A 521 -20.58 4.08 -6.82
C SER A 521 -20.11 2.78 -7.45
N ALA A 522 -18.96 2.24 -7.05
CA ALA A 522 -18.45 0.97 -7.54
C ALA A 522 -19.34 -0.21 -7.12
N LEU A 523 -19.82 -0.22 -5.87
CA LEU A 523 -20.76 -1.24 -5.37
C LEU A 523 -22.08 -1.21 -6.14
N VAL A 524 -22.69 -0.02 -6.31
CA VAL A 524 -23.93 0.14 -7.09
C VAL A 524 -23.75 -0.32 -8.54
N ALA A 525 -22.62 0.00 -9.17
CA ALA A 525 -22.31 -0.43 -10.53
C ALA A 525 -22.20 -1.97 -10.66
N ASN A 526 -21.94 -2.68 -9.56
CA ASN A 526 -21.88 -4.14 -9.50
C ASN A 526 -23.15 -4.76 -8.87
N GLY A 527 -24.26 -4.02 -8.81
CA GLY A 527 -25.57 -4.52 -8.37
C GLY A 527 -25.71 -4.69 -6.86
N ILE A 528 -24.88 -3.98 -6.08
CA ILE A 528 -24.96 -3.93 -4.62
C ILE A 528 -25.61 -2.61 -4.24
N ASP A 529 -26.82 -2.69 -3.67
CA ASP A 529 -27.53 -1.51 -3.22
C ASP A 529 -26.75 -0.83 -2.08
N THR A 530 -26.54 0.47 -2.22
CA THR A 530 -25.95 1.29 -1.16
C THR A 530 -26.81 2.52 -0.97
N VAL A 531 -27.08 2.87 0.29
CA VAL A 531 -27.61 4.18 0.63
C VAL A 531 -26.45 5.11 0.91
N ARG A 532 -26.48 6.29 0.29
CA ARG A 532 -25.54 7.38 0.57
C ARG A 532 -26.31 8.61 1.01
N ARG A 533 -26.51 8.75 2.32
CA ARG A 533 -27.09 9.96 2.92
C ARG A 533 -26.00 11.01 3.12
N ASP A 534 -26.34 12.28 2.93
CA ASP A 534 -25.44 13.39 3.18
C ASP A 534 -25.07 13.48 4.67
N LEU A 535 -23.81 13.80 4.96
CA LEU A 535 -23.30 13.96 6.33
C LEU A 535 -24.09 14.99 7.16
N THR A 536 -24.70 15.97 6.50
CA THR A 536 -25.56 16.98 7.14
C THR A 536 -26.89 16.42 7.65
N THR A 537 -27.31 15.27 7.13
CA THR A 537 -28.58 14.60 7.45
C THR A 537 -28.42 13.42 8.41
N GLU A 538 -27.18 13.03 8.72
CA GLU A 538 -26.85 12.03 9.74
C GLU A 538 -27.04 12.61 11.16
N THR A 539 -28.30 12.73 11.58
CA THR A 539 -28.68 13.25 12.90
C THR A 539 -29.01 12.16 13.92
N GLN A 540 -29.15 10.92 13.46
CA GLN A 540 -29.41 9.75 14.30
C GLN A 540 -28.10 9.02 14.60
N VAL A 541 -28.10 8.21 15.65
CA VAL A 541 -27.02 7.28 15.98
C VAL A 541 -27.42 5.85 15.61
N LEU A 542 -26.44 4.98 15.40
CA LEU A 542 -26.67 3.55 15.18
C LEU A 542 -27.51 2.94 16.30
N SER A 543 -28.35 1.96 15.97
CA SER A 543 -28.98 1.16 17.01
C SER A 543 -27.93 0.30 17.71
N HIS A 544 -28.23 -0.19 18.92
CA HIS A 544 -27.35 -1.14 19.61
C HIS A 544 -27.16 -2.44 18.81
N GLY A 545 -28.17 -2.87 18.04
CA GLY A 545 -28.08 -4.04 17.17
C GLY A 545 -27.08 -3.83 16.05
N ASP A 546 -27.21 -2.73 15.32
CA ASP A 546 -26.33 -2.39 14.19
C ASP A 546 -24.89 -2.18 14.66
N SER A 547 -24.72 -1.50 15.81
CA SER A 547 -23.42 -1.30 16.44
C SER A 547 -22.73 -2.62 16.75
N ARG A 548 -23.44 -3.56 17.39
CA ARG A 548 -22.93 -4.91 17.69
C ARG A 548 -22.67 -5.73 16.43
N GLY A 549 -23.51 -5.57 15.40
CA GLY A 549 -23.32 -6.20 14.09
C GLY A 549 -22.02 -5.74 13.43
N ILE A 550 -21.76 -4.42 13.41
CA ILE A 550 -20.52 -3.86 12.87
C ILE A 550 -19.31 -4.28 13.70
N GLU A 551 -19.40 -4.28 15.04
CA GLU A 551 -18.34 -4.81 15.91
C GLU A 551 -18.01 -6.27 15.58
N THR A 552 -19.02 -7.11 15.35
CA THR A 552 -18.83 -8.52 14.96
C THR A 552 -18.12 -8.62 13.59
N HIS A 553 -18.50 -7.78 12.63
CA HIS A 553 -17.83 -7.71 11.33
C HIS A 553 -16.37 -7.21 11.42
N LEU A 554 -16.10 -6.28 12.33
CA LEU A 554 -14.75 -5.81 12.64
C LEU A 554 -13.91 -6.92 13.24
N VAL A 555 -14.43 -7.68 14.21
CA VAL A 555 -13.73 -8.85 14.78
C VAL A 555 -13.40 -9.85 13.69
N LYS A 556 -14.35 -10.20 12.82
CA LYS A 556 -14.13 -11.10 11.67
C LYS A 556 -13.04 -10.58 10.73
N ALA A 557 -13.08 -9.30 10.37
CA ALA A 557 -12.10 -8.69 9.46
C ALA A 557 -10.70 -8.57 10.06
N TYR A 558 -10.60 -8.29 11.37
CA TYR A 558 -9.35 -8.02 12.09
C TYR A 558 -8.96 -9.14 13.06
N LEU A 559 -9.49 -10.34 12.89
CA LEU A 559 -9.29 -11.45 13.84
C LEU A 559 -7.81 -11.76 14.09
N SER A 560 -6.98 -11.66 13.05
CA SER A 560 -5.54 -11.87 13.16
C SER A 560 -4.81 -10.74 13.90
N GLN A 561 -5.49 -9.66 14.22
CA GLN A 561 -5.02 -8.49 14.96
C GLN A 561 -5.90 -8.22 16.19
N LEU A 562 -6.60 -9.25 16.65
CA LEU A 562 -7.28 -9.23 17.93
C LEU A 562 -6.23 -9.21 19.05
N VAL A 563 -6.48 -8.36 20.02
CA VAL A 563 -5.63 -8.13 21.18
C VAL A 563 -6.46 -8.33 22.43
N ALA A 564 -5.88 -9.06 23.39
CA ALA A 564 -6.40 -9.18 24.74
C ALA A 564 -5.54 -8.35 25.69
N HIS A 565 -6.20 -7.58 26.55
CA HIS A 565 -5.57 -6.87 27.66
C HIS A 565 -5.83 -7.63 28.98
N TYR A 566 -4.81 -7.72 29.85
CA TYR A 566 -4.88 -8.41 31.14
C TYR A 566 -4.62 -7.42 32.29
N TYR A 567 -5.31 -7.65 33.42
CA TYR A 567 -5.47 -6.73 34.57
C TYR A 567 -4.23 -6.21 35.30
N ASP A 568 -3.01 -6.49 34.85
CA ASP A 568 -1.78 -6.11 35.57
C ASP A 568 -0.81 -5.35 34.65
N GLY A 569 -1.14 -4.07 34.37
CA GLY A 569 -0.33 -3.12 33.60
C GLY A 569 -0.82 -2.84 32.17
N LEU A 570 -0.08 -2.02 31.41
CA LEU A 570 -0.34 -1.72 29.98
C LEU A 570 0.22 -2.82 29.05
N GLU A 571 0.06 -4.09 29.43
CA GLU A 571 0.51 -5.23 28.62
C GLU A 571 -0.63 -5.74 27.74
N PHE A 572 -0.44 -5.64 26.42
CA PHE A 572 -1.39 -6.11 25.43
C PHE A 572 -0.84 -7.36 24.73
N LEU A 573 -1.63 -8.42 24.63
CA LEU A 573 -1.28 -9.65 23.95
C LEU A 573 -1.98 -9.73 22.59
N ASP A 574 -1.20 -9.71 21.50
CA ASP A 574 -1.71 -10.09 20.18
C ASP A 574 -2.02 -11.60 20.20
N VAL A 575 -3.29 -11.93 20.00
CA VAL A 575 -3.79 -13.31 20.10
C VAL A 575 -3.23 -14.19 18.98
N SER A 576 -3.04 -13.65 17.78
CA SER A 576 -2.55 -14.39 16.62
C SER A 576 -1.05 -14.66 16.71
N SER A 577 -0.26 -13.63 17.01
CA SER A 577 1.21 -13.76 17.07
C SER A 577 1.70 -14.24 18.43
N ARG A 578 0.85 -14.22 19.46
CA ARG A 578 1.19 -14.51 20.87
C ARG A 578 2.32 -13.61 21.41
N ARG A 579 2.46 -12.42 20.83
CA ARG A 579 3.47 -11.45 21.22
C ARG A 579 2.85 -10.33 22.03
N ARG A 580 3.67 -9.78 22.93
CA ARG A 580 3.35 -8.57 23.67
C ARG A 580 3.54 -7.36 22.76
N ILE A 581 2.64 -6.40 22.88
CA ILE A 581 2.74 -5.10 22.23
C ILE A 581 2.84 -4.05 23.35
N ASN A 582 3.91 -3.27 23.30
CA ASN A 582 4.36 -2.46 24.44
C ASN A 582 3.88 -1.01 24.29
N GLY A 583 2.59 -0.78 24.56
CA GLY A 583 2.01 0.56 24.57
C GLY A 583 1.67 1.12 23.19
N PHE A 584 1.66 2.44 23.09
CA PHE A 584 1.07 3.20 21.98
C PHE A 584 2.02 4.29 21.49
N VAL A 585 1.92 4.67 20.22
CA VAL A 585 2.40 5.99 19.79
C VAL A 585 1.60 7.08 20.51
N SER A 586 2.21 8.26 20.69
CA SER A 586 1.63 9.37 21.46
C SER A 586 0.18 9.66 21.07
N GLU A 587 -0.09 9.85 19.78
CA GLU A 587 -1.42 10.17 19.25
C GLU A 587 -2.47 9.11 19.61
N ALA A 588 -2.14 7.82 19.48
CA ALA A 588 -3.07 6.73 19.76
C ALA A 588 -3.36 6.61 21.26
N GLY A 589 -2.32 6.71 22.10
CA GLY A 589 -2.47 6.67 23.55
C GLY A 589 -3.32 7.81 24.11
N LEU A 590 -3.28 8.98 23.46
CA LEU A 590 -4.11 10.14 23.83
C LEU A 590 -5.59 9.97 23.54
N THR A 591 -5.96 8.99 22.70
CA THR A 591 -7.35 8.76 22.25
C THR A 591 -8.07 7.65 23.01
N LEU A 592 -7.48 7.15 24.09
CA LEU A 592 -8.00 6.02 24.87
C LEU A 592 -8.26 6.40 26.32
N GLU A 593 -9.48 6.17 26.78
CA GLU A 593 -9.82 6.22 28.20
C GLU A 593 -9.54 4.85 28.83
N PHE A 594 -8.32 4.67 29.35
CA PHE A 594 -7.91 3.40 29.97
C PHE A 594 -8.83 2.96 31.11
N ASP A 595 -9.36 3.89 31.88
CA ASP A 595 -10.30 3.58 32.98
C ASP A 595 -11.57 2.89 32.47
N ASN A 596 -12.06 3.26 31.28
CA ASN A 596 -13.23 2.63 30.64
C ASN A 596 -12.88 1.28 30.00
N VAL A 597 -11.63 1.11 29.55
CA VAL A 597 -11.12 -0.18 29.05
C VAL A 597 -11.07 -1.21 30.20
N LEU A 598 -10.76 -0.77 31.42
CA LEU A 598 -10.59 -1.63 32.60
C LEU A 598 -11.86 -1.85 33.44
N ALA A 599 -12.94 -1.13 33.16
CA ALA A 599 -14.14 -1.08 34.00
C ALA A 599 -14.97 -2.38 34.02
N ASP A 600 -14.90 -3.21 32.99
CA ASP A 600 -15.68 -4.45 32.88
C ASP A 600 -14.90 -5.63 33.44
N TYR A 601 -15.41 -6.34 34.45
CA TYR A 601 -14.83 -7.57 35.03
C TYR A 601 -14.55 -8.65 33.95
N GLY A 602 -13.38 -8.59 33.30
CA GLY A 602 -12.95 -9.48 32.21
C GLY A 602 -11.81 -8.88 31.36
N PRO A 603 -11.17 -9.66 30.47
CA PRO A 603 -10.19 -9.12 29.55
C PRO A 603 -10.86 -8.14 28.58
N ALA A 604 -10.28 -6.95 28.45
CA ALA A 604 -10.70 -6.02 27.42
C ALA A 604 -10.14 -6.48 26.06
N PHE A 605 -11.02 -6.60 25.08
CA PHE A 605 -10.63 -6.92 23.71
C PHE A 605 -10.55 -5.66 22.86
N GLY A 606 -9.60 -5.64 21.96
CA GLY A 606 -9.55 -4.66 20.90
C GLY A 606 -8.85 -5.18 19.66
N ILE A 607 -8.95 -4.40 18.59
CA ILE A 607 -8.30 -4.64 17.32
C ILE A 607 -7.40 -3.46 16.99
N TYR A 608 -6.43 -3.67 16.12
CA TYR A 608 -5.59 -2.62 15.57
C TYR A 608 -5.50 -2.73 14.05
N HIS A 609 -5.39 -1.60 13.37
CA HIS A 609 -5.13 -1.50 11.94
C HIS A 609 -3.64 -1.58 11.63
N HIS A 610 -2.81 -0.89 12.42
CA HIS A 610 -1.36 -0.83 12.24
C HIS A 610 -0.59 -0.89 13.56
N LEU A 611 0.61 -1.46 13.47
CA LEU A 611 1.65 -1.32 14.49
C LEU A 611 2.71 -0.32 14.02
N VAL A 612 3.53 0.18 14.94
CA VAL A 612 4.74 0.96 14.62
C VAL A 612 5.93 0.32 15.31
N ARG A 613 7.09 0.30 14.64
CA ARG A 613 8.35 -0.06 15.27
C ARG A 613 9.09 1.22 15.69
N VAL A 614 9.25 1.41 17.00
CA VAL A 614 9.95 2.56 17.61
C VAL A 614 11.05 2.03 18.51
N ASP A 615 12.30 2.45 18.28
CA ASP A 615 13.47 2.03 19.06
C ASP A 615 13.64 0.50 19.23
N GLY A 616 13.21 -0.26 18.22
CA GLY A 616 13.26 -1.72 18.22
C GLY A 616 12.05 -2.39 18.86
N GLU A 617 11.19 -1.65 19.56
CA GLU A 617 9.94 -2.14 20.16
C GLU A 617 8.77 -2.03 19.18
N VAL A 618 7.75 -2.87 19.37
CA VAL A 618 6.50 -2.83 18.60
C VAL A 618 5.40 -2.23 19.47
N VAL A 619 4.80 -1.15 19.00
CA VAL A 619 3.75 -0.39 19.69
C VAL A 619 2.53 -0.23 18.79
N PHE A 620 1.36 0.05 19.37
CA PHE A 620 0.16 0.34 18.59
C PHE A 620 0.26 1.70 17.91
N LYS A 621 -0.08 1.74 16.61
CA LYS A 621 -0.38 3.00 15.92
C LYS A 621 -1.81 3.45 16.18
N ASP A 622 -2.69 2.50 16.43
CA ASP A 622 -4.12 2.68 16.64
C ASP A 622 -4.65 1.46 17.39
N TRP A 623 -5.75 1.66 18.12
CA TRP A 623 -6.47 0.58 18.78
C TRP A 623 -7.94 0.94 18.92
N THR A 624 -8.79 -0.05 18.74
CA THR A 624 -10.24 0.09 18.84
C THR A 624 -10.81 -1.07 19.62
N ARG A 625 -11.55 -0.75 20.67
CA ARG A 625 -12.24 -1.69 21.53
C ARG A 625 -13.28 -2.48 20.73
N VAL A 626 -13.44 -3.75 21.08
CA VAL A 626 -14.55 -4.59 20.62
C VAL A 626 -15.18 -5.27 21.83
N SER A 627 -16.49 -5.49 21.80
CA SER A 627 -17.15 -6.18 22.91
C SER A 627 -16.76 -7.66 22.97
N SER A 628 -16.63 -8.21 24.18
CA SER A 628 -16.40 -9.65 24.37
C SER A 628 -17.51 -10.48 23.73
N GLY A 629 -18.75 -9.97 23.74
CA GLY A 629 -19.88 -10.61 23.06
C GLY A 629 -19.71 -10.71 21.54
N ALA A 630 -19.02 -9.79 20.89
CA ALA A 630 -18.69 -9.91 19.45
C ALA A 630 -17.63 -11.01 19.20
N VAL A 631 -16.66 -11.14 20.10
CA VAL A 631 -15.65 -12.20 20.06
C VAL A 631 -16.28 -13.58 20.31
N ASP A 632 -17.13 -13.68 21.33
CA ASP A 632 -17.84 -14.91 21.67
C ASP A 632 -18.75 -15.36 20.52
N ASN A 633 -19.53 -14.45 19.93
CA ASN A 633 -20.37 -14.74 18.75
C ASN A 633 -19.54 -15.36 17.62
N TRP A 634 -18.37 -14.79 17.31
CA TRP A 634 -17.51 -15.33 16.25
C TRP A 634 -17.00 -16.74 16.59
N MET A 635 -16.57 -16.98 17.84
CA MET A 635 -16.08 -18.28 18.28
C MET A 635 -17.17 -19.36 18.22
N GLU A 636 -18.41 -19.01 18.56
CA GLU A 636 -19.57 -19.91 18.50
C GLU A 636 -19.98 -20.25 17.07
N GLU A 637 -19.93 -19.27 16.16
CA GLU A 637 -20.23 -19.47 14.73
C GLU A 637 -19.15 -20.29 14.01
N ASN A 638 -17.91 -20.31 14.52
CA ASN A 638 -16.75 -20.89 13.83
C ASN A 638 -15.93 -21.86 14.69
N PRO A 639 -16.54 -22.90 15.30
CA PRO A 639 -15.85 -23.80 16.23
C PRO A 639 -14.66 -24.54 15.59
N ASP A 640 -14.77 -24.90 14.32
CA ASP A 640 -13.73 -25.62 13.59
C ASP A 640 -12.53 -24.74 13.20
N ARG A 641 -12.71 -23.40 13.24
CA ARG A 641 -11.68 -22.42 12.88
C ARG A 641 -11.11 -21.70 14.11
N SER A 642 -11.79 -21.77 15.25
CA SER A 642 -11.45 -21.02 16.46
C SER A 642 -10.39 -21.67 17.35
N GLY A 643 -10.03 -22.94 17.14
CA GLY A 643 -9.27 -23.75 18.11
C GLY A 643 -8.01 -23.13 18.76
N GLU A 644 -7.23 -22.32 18.04
CA GLU A 644 -6.07 -21.62 18.63
C GLU A 644 -6.43 -20.36 19.41
N TYR A 645 -7.49 -19.67 18.98
CA TYR A 645 -8.05 -18.50 19.65
C TYR A 645 -8.79 -18.93 20.91
N ASP A 646 -9.55 -20.02 20.83
CA ASP A 646 -10.32 -20.60 21.91
C ASP A 646 -9.42 -20.98 23.10
N ALA A 647 -8.27 -21.60 22.84
CA ALA A 647 -7.32 -21.95 23.90
C ALA A 647 -6.70 -20.72 24.60
N ILE A 648 -6.53 -19.60 23.90
CA ILE A 648 -5.95 -18.36 24.46
C ILE A 648 -7.03 -17.55 25.19
N ILE A 649 -8.22 -17.46 24.61
CA ILE A 649 -9.37 -16.73 25.12
C ILE A 649 -10.01 -17.47 26.31
N ARG A 650 -10.08 -18.82 26.29
CA ARG A 650 -10.64 -19.68 27.37
C ARG A 650 -9.65 -20.13 28.45
N ARG A 651 -8.32 -19.96 28.27
CA ARG A 651 -7.37 -20.09 29.41
C ARG A 651 -7.60 -19.03 30.51
N ARG A 652 -8.53 -18.10 30.27
CA ARG A 652 -9.48 -17.38 31.14
C ARG A 652 -9.53 -17.72 32.64
N ASP A 653 -9.55 -19.01 33.00
CA ASP A 653 -10.02 -19.45 34.32
C ASP A 653 -8.96 -20.08 35.22
N THR A 654 -7.71 -20.22 34.76
CA THR A 654 -6.62 -20.76 35.58
C THR A 654 -5.61 -19.68 35.89
N ASP A 655 -5.55 -19.32 37.18
CA ASP A 655 -4.67 -18.38 37.89
C ASP A 655 -3.17 -18.75 37.82
N GLU A 656 -2.70 -19.23 36.66
CA GLU A 656 -1.31 -19.57 36.43
C GLU A 656 -0.66 -18.44 35.64
N THR A 657 0.11 -17.62 36.36
CA THR A 657 1.19 -16.80 35.81
C THR A 657 1.93 -17.61 34.75
N LEU A 658 1.76 -17.27 33.48
CA LEU A 658 2.53 -17.87 32.41
C LEU A 658 4.03 -17.71 32.75
N PRO A 659 4.84 -18.79 32.68
CA PRO A 659 6.28 -18.62 32.68
C PRO A 659 6.63 -17.79 31.45
N ARG A 660 7.24 -16.62 31.68
CA ARG A 660 7.79 -15.73 30.65
C ARG A 660 8.82 -16.51 29.83
N PRO A 661 8.58 -16.79 28.54
CA PRO A 661 9.63 -17.29 27.68
C PRO A 661 10.10 -16.11 26.83
N ASN A 662 11.31 -15.61 27.11
CA ASN A 662 12.07 -14.89 26.09
C ASN A 662 12.33 -15.90 24.96
N TYR A 663 11.52 -15.87 23.91
CA TYR A 663 11.72 -16.70 22.72
C TYR A 663 12.75 -16.08 21.76
N ASP A 664 13.89 -15.65 22.31
CA ASP A 664 15.08 -15.30 21.52
C ASP A 664 16.03 -16.50 21.36
N GLU A 665 15.71 -17.69 21.92
CA GLU A 665 16.62 -18.85 21.91
C GLU A 665 16.30 -19.96 20.90
N TYR A 666 15.42 -19.75 19.92
CA TYR A 666 15.32 -20.67 18.77
C TYR A 666 15.20 -19.90 17.45
N ASN A 667 16.34 -19.41 16.96
CA ASN A 667 16.73 -19.40 15.55
C ASN A 667 18.25 -19.29 15.42
#